data_AF-E9DIY8-F1
#
_entry.id   AF-E9DIY8-F1
#
_cell.length_a   1.000
_cell.length_b   1.000
_cell.length_c   1.000
_cell.angle_alpha   90.00
_cell.angle_beta   90.00
_cell.angle_gamma   90.00
#
_symmetry.space_group_name_H-M   'P 1'
#
loop_
_entity.id
_entity.type
_entity.pdbx_description
1 polymer ?
#
loop_
_entity_poly.entity_id
_entity_poly.type
_entity_poly.pdbx_seq_one_letter_code
_entity_poly.pdbx_strand_id
1 'polypeptide(L)'
;MPSRSNDGSAKQEYERHPFLLPVDILVQYLQTNLETGLTGDAKIQGLQQKYGPNRLLGEGGVKWYTLLGKQVSNAMILVLVLAMALAYGVSDYVEGGVITAVIVANVVIGFYQEFQAEKKMDSLRSLSSPSATVIRNGHEITIPSGDVVPGDIVQIKMGDTVPADIRLFEAMNLECDEKILTGEAIPVAKDVDFSTSGDEVTTGVGDRLNMAYSSSTVTKGRGRGIIVFTGMNTEIGKIAQSMQGKRRKPGRSMSRKKYGTFQPVKGGALRIWDGIGKFLGLTEGTPLQIKLSKLAYSLFGCAILLAIIVFGVNEFDVTNEVAIYAISTGIAIIPESLIAVLTITMVVGMTQMRKRRVVVRQLSALEALGGVTNICSDKTGTLTQGQMVTRKAWIPGVGMYTVHKSNDANNPTRGTISISEPPASKQEAEAEQERKRTEQDRLRSTAGLKFNVPPEKEERDKRKQDEMRYEKNGTSDEDDDEKAASIPDVVPELQAFLESAALCNLASLRFDKESNQWQTMGDPTEIALQVFAHRFTFGKPTLEKEKGWKQLAEYPFDSSVKRMSVIYRCGDGPETVIFTKGAVERILDLCTSVGIGEYEEPMDATTKEKILNQMDFLAEQGLRVLAIARKAGPSNFEPHMEIPRDQIESDLTLLGLAGLYDPPRLETKDAVKECTMAGIRVHMLTGDHPSTATAIAKEVGIIPRNTGNLSAEEAASLVKTAAQFDGMTDEEIDALPALPLVIARCAPDTKTRMIAALHRRKRYCAMTGDGVNDAPSLQAADVGIAMGMGGSDVAKSASDIVLTDDNFASIVNAIEEGRRMFENIQKFILHLLTSNVGEVVLLIVGLGFKDNTNISIFPLSPLQILWINMLTSSFPAFGLGREKADAAVMHRPPHDTKKGVFTWQIIVDMLIYGVIMGACTLLTFVIIIYGVGDGKASLGVDCNRTSSDACATVFRARAAVFAELTWLILISAWEFKHFRNSMFNLDPLRVTSDERPTTFPFFRDVWENQFLFWAVVIGAVSVFPAVYIPGLNTQVFKHQGISWEWGLAFGSVFVFILGVEAWKLVKRRTGWFASGEDYGGATVTGFRRRWPSHELGLRQGFFTFARTLTRGSEKSAGGFISSRSSISGREMQRRNTENETVRPAEQV
;
A
#
# COMPACT_ATOMS: atom_id res chain seq x y z
N MET A 1 -49.03 13.47 5.50
CA MET A 1 -47.57 13.47 5.77
C MET A 1 -46.89 12.72 4.63
N PRO A 2 -45.70 13.13 4.16
CA PRO A 2 -44.94 12.33 3.19
C PRO A 2 -44.49 11.00 3.82
N SER A 3 -44.45 9.93 3.03
CA SER A 3 -43.91 8.65 3.51
C SER A 3 -42.39 8.75 3.70
N ARG A 4 -41.88 8.31 4.86
CA ARG A 4 -40.45 8.25 5.14
C ARG A 4 -39.87 6.91 4.73
N SER A 5 -38.60 6.91 4.34
CA SER A 5 -37.81 5.69 4.15
C SER A 5 -37.54 5.00 5.50
N ASN A 6 -37.01 3.77 5.46
CA ASN A 6 -36.53 3.07 6.66
C ASN A 6 -35.34 3.79 7.36
N ASP A 7 -34.73 4.78 6.72
CA ASP A 7 -33.63 5.60 7.26
C ASP A 7 -34.11 7.02 7.65
N GLY A 8 -35.43 7.27 7.63
CA GLY A 8 -36.05 8.53 8.05
C GLY A 8 -36.06 9.65 7.01
N SER A 9 -35.29 9.53 5.93
CA SER A 9 -35.28 10.48 4.80
C SER A 9 -36.63 10.57 4.09
N ALA A 10 -36.92 11.72 3.48
CA ALA A 10 -38.05 11.85 2.57
C ALA A 10 -37.79 11.08 1.27
N LYS A 11 -38.77 10.31 0.81
CA LYS A 11 -38.71 9.67 -0.51
C LYS A 11 -38.57 10.71 -1.63
N GLN A 12 -37.89 10.32 -2.70
CA GLN A 12 -37.85 11.02 -3.98
C GLN A 12 -38.82 10.29 -4.92
N GLU A 13 -40.09 10.69 -4.92
CA GLU A 13 -41.16 10.14 -5.78
C GLU A 13 -41.63 11.25 -6.74
N TYR A 14 -41.60 10.95 -8.05
CA TYR A 14 -42.03 11.82 -9.14
C TYR A 14 -43.32 11.26 -9.78
N GLU A 15 -44.12 12.09 -10.47
CA GLU A 15 -45.37 11.63 -11.11
C GLU A 15 -45.13 10.63 -12.26
N ARG A 16 -43.97 10.75 -12.92
CA ARG A 16 -43.38 9.78 -13.85
C ARG A 16 -41.87 9.78 -13.63
N HIS A 17 -41.18 8.69 -13.95
CA HIS A 17 -39.72 8.63 -13.81
C HIS A 17 -39.05 9.77 -14.62
N PRO A 18 -38.04 10.47 -14.07
CA PRO A 18 -37.34 11.58 -14.73
C PRO A 18 -36.84 11.38 -16.18
N PHE A 19 -36.66 10.13 -16.67
CA PHE A 19 -36.26 9.88 -18.06
C PHE A 19 -37.40 10.17 -19.06
N LEU A 20 -38.65 10.15 -18.60
CA LEU A 20 -39.88 10.45 -19.36
C LEU A 20 -40.34 11.90 -19.24
N LEU A 21 -39.64 12.73 -18.43
CA LEU A 21 -40.01 14.13 -18.20
C LEU A 21 -39.15 15.06 -19.07
N PRO A 22 -39.77 16.05 -19.76
CA PRO A 22 -39.05 17.18 -20.34
C PRO A 22 -38.25 17.94 -19.28
N VAL A 23 -37.09 18.47 -19.68
CA VAL A 23 -36.15 19.16 -18.78
C VAL A 23 -36.83 20.34 -18.08
N ASP A 24 -37.66 21.12 -18.76
CA ASP A 24 -38.36 22.29 -18.18
C ASP A 24 -39.24 21.92 -16.98
N ILE A 25 -39.91 20.77 -17.03
CA ILE A 25 -40.78 20.28 -15.95
C ILE A 25 -39.94 19.85 -14.75
N LEU A 26 -38.79 19.20 -14.99
CA LEU A 26 -37.83 18.87 -13.93
C LEU A 26 -37.21 20.11 -13.29
N VAL A 27 -36.87 21.13 -14.10
CA VAL A 27 -36.33 22.42 -13.64
C VAL A 27 -37.34 23.13 -12.73
N GLN A 28 -38.62 23.14 -13.09
CA GLN A 28 -39.70 23.68 -12.23
C GLN A 28 -39.91 22.85 -10.96
N TYR A 29 -39.96 21.52 -11.07
CA TYR A 29 -40.23 20.61 -9.95
C TYR A 29 -39.10 20.67 -8.89
N LEU A 30 -37.84 20.70 -9.33
CA LEU A 30 -36.66 20.81 -8.46
C LEU A 30 -36.30 22.26 -8.09
N GLN A 31 -37.00 23.25 -8.68
CA GLN A 31 -36.76 24.68 -8.50
C GLN A 31 -35.29 25.08 -8.74
N THR A 32 -34.69 24.59 -9.82
CA THR A 32 -33.29 24.88 -10.19
C THR A 32 -33.24 25.81 -11.43
N ASN A 33 -32.04 26.12 -11.93
CA ASN A 33 -31.83 26.95 -13.12
C ASN A 33 -30.65 26.39 -13.93
N LEU A 34 -30.81 26.23 -15.26
CA LEU A 34 -29.85 25.53 -16.13
C LEU A 34 -28.48 26.21 -16.27
N GLU A 35 -28.38 27.51 -16.01
CA GLU A 35 -27.14 28.29 -16.09
C GLU A 35 -26.53 28.53 -14.71
N THR A 36 -27.34 28.95 -13.73
CA THR A 36 -26.85 29.33 -12.39
C THR A 36 -26.84 28.20 -11.38
N GLY A 37 -27.48 27.07 -11.68
CA GLY A 37 -27.70 25.96 -10.75
C GLY A 37 -28.60 26.34 -9.57
N LEU A 38 -28.44 25.64 -8.44
CA LEU A 38 -29.11 26.02 -7.19
C LEU A 38 -28.51 27.30 -6.61
N THR A 39 -29.40 28.19 -6.16
CA THR A 39 -29.06 29.49 -5.57
C THR A 39 -29.42 29.55 -4.08
N GLY A 40 -28.49 30.07 -3.28
CA GLY A 40 -28.65 30.32 -1.84
C GLY A 40 -28.40 29.12 -0.93
N ASP A 41 -27.34 29.20 -0.11
CA ASP A 41 -26.85 28.09 0.73
C ASP A 41 -27.89 27.56 1.74
N ALA A 42 -28.79 28.42 2.22
CA ALA A 42 -29.88 28.04 3.11
C ALA A 42 -30.87 27.06 2.44
N LYS A 43 -31.09 27.18 1.11
CA LYS A 43 -31.92 26.25 0.33
C LYS A 43 -31.21 24.91 0.18
N ILE A 44 -29.91 24.92 -0.07
CA ILE A 44 -29.07 23.71 -0.19
C ILE A 44 -29.06 22.95 1.14
N GLN A 45 -28.83 23.62 2.28
CA GLN A 45 -28.90 23.00 3.60
C GLN A 45 -30.30 22.44 3.91
N GLY A 46 -31.36 23.15 3.53
CA GLY A 46 -32.75 22.66 3.67
C GLY A 46 -33.03 21.39 2.85
N LEU A 47 -32.51 21.31 1.61
CA LEU A 47 -32.60 20.12 0.77
C LEU A 47 -31.78 18.94 1.37
N GLN A 48 -30.57 19.23 1.86
CA GLN A 48 -29.70 18.22 2.48
C GLN A 48 -30.31 17.65 3.79
N GLN A 49 -30.99 18.47 4.59
CA GLN A 49 -31.76 18.01 5.75
C GLN A 49 -33.02 17.20 5.37
N LYS A 50 -33.68 17.54 4.25
CA LYS A 50 -34.91 16.89 3.77
C LYS A 50 -34.66 15.48 3.20
N TYR A 51 -33.62 15.35 2.38
CA TYR A 51 -33.31 14.11 1.65
C TYR A 51 -32.19 13.27 2.30
N GLY A 52 -31.35 13.88 3.13
CA GLY A 52 -30.15 13.27 3.70
C GLY A 52 -28.93 13.40 2.77
N PRO A 53 -27.74 12.98 3.24
CA PRO A 53 -26.52 12.98 2.44
C PRO A 53 -26.57 11.91 1.34
N ASN A 54 -25.89 12.17 0.22
CA ASN A 54 -25.81 11.28 -0.92
C ASN A 54 -24.81 10.12 -0.66
N ARG A 55 -25.22 9.14 0.15
CA ARG A 55 -24.40 7.96 0.53
C ARG A 55 -25.24 6.68 0.61
N LEU A 56 -24.58 5.53 0.63
CA LEU A 56 -25.26 4.23 0.74
C LEU A 56 -25.34 3.73 2.19
N LEU A 57 -26.42 2.99 2.51
CA LEU A 57 -26.65 2.39 3.83
C LEU A 57 -25.55 1.38 4.17
N GLY A 58 -24.61 1.83 5.00
CA GLY A 58 -23.43 1.05 5.40
C GLY A 58 -22.17 1.90 5.53
N GLU A 59 -22.13 3.07 4.89
CA GLU A 59 -21.00 4.01 4.93
C GLU A 59 -21.05 5.00 6.11
N GLY A 60 -21.91 4.73 7.10
CA GLY A 60 -22.00 5.52 8.33
C GLY A 60 -20.97 5.07 9.36
N GLY A 61 -20.30 6.04 10.00
CA GLY A 61 -19.33 5.80 11.09
C GLY A 61 -19.91 4.98 12.24
N VAL A 62 -19.05 4.26 12.95
CA VAL A 62 -19.49 3.16 13.84
C VAL A 62 -20.32 3.68 15.01
N LYS A 63 -21.53 3.14 15.14
CA LYS A 63 -22.52 3.54 16.15
C LYS A 63 -21.97 3.25 17.56
N TRP A 64 -21.97 4.24 18.44
CA TRP A 64 -21.36 4.16 19.77
C TRP A 64 -21.77 2.90 20.57
N TYR A 65 -23.04 2.50 20.47
CA TYR A 65 -23.55 1.32 21.19
C TYR A 65 -23.00 -0.01 20.66
N THR A 66 -22.54 -0.10 19.41
CA THR A 66 -21.87 -1.31 18.91
C THR A 66 -20.41 -1.37 19.34
N LEU A 67 -19.73 -0.23 19.52
CA LEU A 67 -18.40 -0.18 20.15
C LEU A 67 -18.48 -0.57 21.63
N LEU A 68 -19.42 0.03 22.38
CA LEU A 68 -19.64 -0.33 23.80
C LEU A 68 -19.99 -1.82 23.95
N GLY A 69 -20.81 -2.36 23.04
CA GLY A 69 -21.13 -3.78 22.99
C GLY A 69 -19.91 -4.69 22.77
N LYS A 70 -18.97 -4.32 21.87
CA LYS A 70 -17.70 -5.05 21.68
C LYS A 70 -16.82 -5.03 22.93
N GLN A 71 -16.75 -3.90 23.64
CA GLN A 71 -15.92 -3.77 24.83
C GLN A 71 -16.47 -4.65 25.96
N VAL A 72 -17.79 -4.66 26.17
CA VAL A 72 -18.44 -5.56 27.15
C VAL A 72 -18.34 -7.04 26.74
N SER A 73 -18.29 -7.37 25.45
CA SER A 73 -18.14 -8.75 24.96
C SER A 73 -16.69 -9.25 24.88
N ASN A 74 -15.71 -8.44 25.27
CA ASN A 74 -14.29 -8.80 25.26
C ASN A 74 -14.02 -9.99 26.19
N ALA A 75 -13.34 -11.02 25.68
CA ALA A 75 -12.95 -12.22 26.42
C ALA A 75 -12.27 -11.90 27.77
N MET A 76 -11.43 -10.84 27.80
CA MET A 76 -10.70 -10.45 29.01
C MET A 76 -11.63 -9.94 30.11
N ILE A 77 -12.67 -9.18 29.73
CA ILE A 77 -13.70 -8.68 30.65
C ILE A 77 -14.62 -9.82 31.13
N LEU A 78 -14.85 -10.86 30.31
CA LEU A 78 -15.57 -12.05 30.78
C LEU A 78 -14.82 -12.78 31.91
N VAL A 79 -13.48 -12.79 31.90
CA VAL A 79 -12.69 -13.34 33.02
C VAL A 79 -12.86 -12.50 34.29
N LEU A 80 -12.76 -11.16 34.16
CA LEU A 80 -12.96 -10.24 35.28
C LEU A 80 -14.39 -10.33 35.85
N VAL A 81 -15.41 -10.51 35.02
CA VAL A 81 -16.80 -10.71 35.46
C VAL A 81 -16.97 -12.03 36.23
N LEU A 82 -16.27 -13.10 35.84
CA LEU A 82 -16.23 -14.35 36.60
C LEU A 82 -15.47 -14.20 37.93
N ALA A 83 -14.33 -13.50 37.92
CA ALA A 83 -13.59 -13.17 39.14
C ALA A 83 -14.43 -12.32 40.13
N MET A 84 -15.12 -11.31 39.63
CA MET A 84 -16.08 -10.48 40.37
C MET A 84 -17.20 -11.32 40.98
N ALA A 85 -17.79 -12.24 40.20
CA ALA A 85 -18.85 -13.13 40.69
C ALA A 85 -18.35 -14.09 41.79
N LEU A 86 -17.13 -14.61 41.66
CA LEU A 86 -16.48 -15.42 42.70
C LEU A 86 -16.17 -14.60 43.96
N ALA A 87 -15.60 -13.39 43.83
CA ALA A 87 -15.28 -12.52 44.97
C ALA A 87 -16.53 -12.15 45.80
N TYR A 88 -17.64 -11.80 45.13
CA TYR A 88 -18.90 -11.55 45.83
C TYR A 88 -19.52 -12.83 46.42
N GLY A 89 -19.37 -13.99 45.76
CA GLY A 89 -19.79 -15.29 46.32
C GLY A 89 -19.02 -15.70 47.58
N VAL A 90 -17.73 -15.34 47.63
CA VAL A 90 -16.80 -15.49 48.77
C VAL A 90 -17.06 -14.45 49.87
N SER A 91 -17.96 -13.49 49.64
CA SER A 91 -18.26 -12.35 50.52
C SER A 91 -17.06 -11.41 50.78
N ASP A 92 -16.07 -11.35 49.87
CA ASP A 92 -15.07 -10.28 49.88
C ASP A 92 -15.59 -9.07 49.08
N TYR A 93 -16.37 -8.25 49.76
CA TYR A 93 -16.98 -7.05 49.18
C TYR A 93 -15.95 -5.97 48.79
N VAL A 94 -14.75 -5.98 49.40
CA VAL A 94 -13.69 -5.02 49.06
C VAL A 94 -13.08 -5.40 47.72
N GLU A 95 -12.67 -6.67 47.58
CA GLU A 95 -12.07 -7.17 46.34
C GLU A 95 -13.08 -7.19 45.18
N GLY A 96 -14.30 -7.67 45.42
CA GLY A 96 -15.39 -7.64 44.42
C GLY A 96 -15.75 -6.20 44.01
N GLY A 97 -15.74 -5.25 44.95
CA GLY A 97 -15.99 -3.83 44.68
C GLY A 97 -14.90 -3.20 43.80
N VAL A 98 -13.62 -3.46 44.07
CA VAL A 98 -12.52 -2.94 43.24
C VAL A 98 -12.47 -3.60 41.86
N ILE A 99 -12.70 -4.91 41.74
CA ILE A 99 -12.81 -5.57 40.42
C ILE A 99 -13.98 -4.98 39.62
N THR A 100 -15.12 -4.69 40.27
CA THR A 100 -16.26 -4.01 39.63
C THR A 100 -15.86 -2.63 39.09
N ALA A 101 -15.14 -1.84 39.90
CA ALA A 101 -14.65 -0.52 39.49
C ALA A 101 -13.64 -0.60 38.33
N VAL A 102 -12.75 -1.60 38.32
CA VAL A 102 -11.79 -1.84 37.24
C VAL A 102 -12.48 -2.27 35.94
N ILE A 103 -13.50 -3.14 36.00
CA ILE A 103 -14.31 -3.49 34.82
C ILE A 103 -14.96 -2.24 34.23
N VAL A 104 -15.59 -1.39 35.05
CA VAL A 104 -16.22 -0.15 34.58
C VAL A 104 -15.18 0.81 34.01
N ALA A 105 -14.03 0.99 34.67
CA ALA A 105 -12.95 1.83 34.18
C ALA A 105 -12.41 1.34 32.83
N ASN A 106 -12.11 0.05 32.69
CA ASN A 106 -11.61 -0.55 31.45
C ASN A 106 -12.63 -0.47 30.31
N VAL A 107 -13.92 -0.72 30.57
CA VAL A 107 -14.98 -0.55 29.56
C VAL A 107 -15.09 0.91 29.11
N VAL A 108 -15.07 1.87 30.03
CA VAL A 108 -15.17 3.31 29.71
C VAL A 108 -13.93 3.83 28.99
N ILE A 109 -12.73 3.48 29.46
CA ILE A 109 -11.46 3.89 28.85
C ILE A 109 -11.31 3.24 27.47
N GLY A 110 -11.55 1.93 27.34
CA GLY A 110 -11.51 1.21 26.07
C GLY A 110 -12.52 1.75 25.07
N PHE A 111 -13.77 1.99 25.48
CA PHE A 111 -14.79 2.63 24.63
C PHE A 111 -14.37 4.04 24.19
N TYR A 112 -13.87 4.87 25.10
CA TYR A 112 -13.43 6.23 24.77
C TYR A 112 -12.24 6.22 23.79
N GLN A 113 -11.28 5.32 23.99
CA GLN A 113 -10.11 5.15 23.12
C GLN A 113 -10.52 4.63 21.73
N GLU A 114 -11.36 3.58 21.64
CA GLU A 114 -11.85 3.05 20.36
C GLU A 114 -12.72 4.09 19.62
N PHE A 115 -13.59 4.81 20.33
CA PHE A 115 -14.42 5.87 19.73
C PHE A 115 -13.60 7.06 19.21
N GLN A 116 -12.59 7.51 19.96
CA GLN A 116 -11.67 8.57 19.51
C GLN A 116 -10.72 8.11 18.40
N ALA A 117 -10.41 6.81 18.33
CA ALA A 117 -9.67 6.20 17.23
C ALA A 117 -10.53 6.16 15.95
N GLU A 118 -11.75 5.64 16.05
CA GLU A 118 -12.68 5.50 14.93
C GLU A 118 -13.07 6.86 14.36
N LYS A 119 -13.40 7.85 15.21
CA LYS A 119 -13.71 9.21 14.76
C LYS A 119 -12.54 9.87 14.00
N LYS A 120 -11.29 9.56 14.39
CA LYS A 120 -10.10 10.01 13.64
C LYS A 120 -10.00 9.28 12.31
N MET A 121 -10.20 7.96 12.29
CA MET A 121 -10.19 7.17 11.05
C MET A 121 -11.25 7.63 10.05
N ASP A 122 -12.50 7.86 10.48
CA ASP A 122 -13.58 8.38 9.64
C ASP A 122 -13.19 9.73 8.99
N SER A 123 -12.57 10.64 9.76
CA SER A 123 -12.10 11.93 9.25
C SER A 123 -10.92 11.84 8.29
N LEU A 124 -10.12 10.76 8.37
CA LEU A 124 -9.06 10.47 7.40
C LEU A 124 -9.64 9.88 6.12
N ARG A 125 -10.60 8.96 6.25
CA ARG A 125 -11.26 8.29 5.12
C ARG A 125 -12.08 9.26 4.27
N SER A 126 -12.73 10.26 4.88
CA SER A 126 -13.50 11.28 4.13
C SER A 126 -12.66 12.16 3.20
N LEU A 127 -11.33 12.24 3.39
CA LEU A 127 -10.42 12.93 2.48
C LEU A 127 -10.17 12.15 1.17
N SER A 128 -10.70 10.93 1.06
CA SER A 128 -10.62 10.05 -0.12
C SER A 128 -12.00 9.73 -0.73
N SER A 129 -13.04 10.45 -0.31
CA SER A 129 -14.37 10.34 -0.92
C SER A 129 -14.35 10.95 -2.33
N PRO A 130 -15.07 10.35 -3.31
CA PRO A 130 -15.23 10.93 -4.64
C PRO A 130 -15.76 12.37 -4.59
N SER A 131 -15.46 13.11 -5.64
CA SER A 131 -15.84 14.52 -5.81
C SER A 131 -16.84 14.71 -6.95
N ALA A 132 -17.69 15.73 -6.81
CA ALA A 132 -18.67 16.14 -7.80
C ALA A 132 -18.42 17.60 -8.16
N THR A 133 -18.29 17.88 -9.46
CA THR A 133 -18.20 19.25 -9.97
C THR A 133 -19.61 19.76 -10.22
N VAL A 134 -20.06 20.71 -9.39
CA VAL A 134 -21.43 21.25 -9.44
C VAL A 134 -21.43 22.73 -9.79
N ILE A 135 -22.49 23.17 -10.46
CA ILE A 135 -22.75 24.60 -10.66
C ILE A 135 -23.72 25.07 -9.57
N ARG A 136 -23.29 26.03 -8.76
CA ARG A 136 -24.07 26.66 -7.67
C ARG A 136 -23.81 28.16 -7.66
N ASN A 137 -24.86 28.96 -7.48
CA ASN A 137 -24.78 30.43 -7.54
C ASN A 137 -24.11 31.00 -8.82
N GLY A 138 -24.15 30.29 -9.95
CA GLY A 138 -23.46 30.69 -11.20
C GLY A 138 -21.97 30.40 -11.27
N HIS A 139 -21.40 29.72 -10.28
CA HIS A 139 -19.99 29.31 -10.26
C HIS A 139 -19.85 27.78 -10.28
N GLU A 140 -18.86 27.29 -11.02
CA GLU A 140 -18.43 25.89 -11.00
C GLU A 140 -17.59 25.65 -9.74
N ILE A 141 -18.03 24.74 -8.86
CA ILE A 141 -17.34 24.38 -7.63
C ILE A 141 -17.28 22.85 -7.45
N THR A 142 -16.13 22.35 -7.01
CA THR A 142 -15.94 20.94 -6.69
C THR A 142 -16.29 20.68 -5.22
N ILE A 143 -17.26 19.80 -4.97
CA ILE A 143 -17.72 19.41 -3.63
C ILE A 143 -17.54 17.88 -3.42
N PRO A 144 -17.54 17.37 -2.17
CA PRO A 144 -17.60 15.93 -1.95
C PRO A 144 -18.93 15.36 -2.48
N SER A 145 -18.91 14.22 -3.15
CA SER A 145 -20.12 13.62 -3.76
C SER A 145 -21.21 13.29 -2.72
N GLY A 146 -20.87 13.21 -1.44
CA GLY A 146 -21.83 13.03 -0.34
C GLY A 146 -22.67 14.27 0.03
N ASP A 147 -22.26 15.47 -0.41
CA ASP A 147 -22.91 16.77 -0.13
C ASP A 147 -23.70 17.31 -1.35
N VAL A 148 -23.90 16.44 -2.32
CA VAL A 148 -24.72 16.61 -3.53
C VAL A 148 -26.20 16.42 -3.18
N VAL A 149 -27.08 17.31 -3.68
CA VAL A 149 -28.54 17.26 -3.43
C VAL A 149 -29.36 17.22 -4.73
N PRO A 150 -30.59 16.68 -4.72
CA PRO A 150 -31.48 16.76 -5.88
C PRO A 150 -31.72 18.21 -6.31
N GLY A 151 -31.63 18.47 -7.61
CA GLY A 151 -31.72 19.81 -8.20
C GLY A 151 -30.37 20.53 -8.39
N ASP A 152 -29.27 20.05 -7.80
CA ASP A 152 -27.93 20.47 -8.22
C ASP A 152 -27.71 20.15 -9.71
N ILE A 153 -26.92 20.98 -10.39
CA ILE A 153 -26.43 20.72 -11.74
C ILE A 153 -25.00 20.23 -11.64
N VAL A 154 -24.74 19.06 -12.21
CA VAL A 154 -23.42 18.45 -12.30
C VAL A 154 -22.86 18.62 -13.71
N GLN A 155 -21.58 18.91 -13.78
CA GLN A 155 -20.76 18.80 -14.99
C GLN A 155 -19.90 17.52 -14.89
N ILE A 156 -19.96 16.68 -15.92
CA ILE A 156 -19.16 15.45 -16.04
C ILE A 156 -18.30 15.47 -17.30
N LYS A 157 -17.09 14.92 -17.18
CA LYS A 157 -16.10 14.73 -18.25
C LYS A 157 -15.54 13.31 -18.18
N MET A 158 -14.89 12.86 -19.26
CA MET A 158 -14.15 11.60 -19.31
C MET A 158 -13.22 11.41 -18.08
N GLY A 159 -13.35 10.25 -17.43
CA GLY A 159 -12.64 9.90 -16.18
C GLY A 159 -13.41 10.17 -14.88
N ASP A 160 -14.47 10.99 -14.91
CA ASP A 160 -15.30 11.25 -13.73
C ASP A 160 -16.20 10.04 -13.41
N THR A 161 -16.47 9.85 -12.11
CA THR A 161 -17.53 8.96 -11.61
C THR A 161 -18.81 9.77 -11.45
N VAL A 162 -19.90 9.32 -12.07
CA VAL A 162 -21.21 9.99 -11.97
C VAL A 162 -21.69 9.93 -10.50
N PRO A 163 -21.91 11.08 -9.82
CA PRO A 163 -21.98 11.11 -8.36
C PRO A 163 -23.34 10.72 -7.77
N ALA A 164 -24.40 10.79 -8.59
CA ALA A 164 -25.80 10.56 -8.26
C ALA A 164 -26.55 10.31 -9.60
N ASP A 165 -27.80 9.85 -9.59
CA ASP A 165 -28.52 9.65 -10.86
C ASP A 165 -28.88 11.03 -11.47
N ILE A 166 -28.43 11.27 -12.71
CA ILE A 166 -28.61 12.54 -13.42
C ILE A 166 -29.45 12.40 -14.69
N ARG A 167 -30.34 13.37 -14.93
CA ARG A 167 -30.99 13.59 -16.23
C ARG A 167 -30.12 14.56 -17.02
N LEU A 168 -29.61 14.11 -18.16
CA LEU A 168 -28.73 14.91 -19.02
C LEU A 168 -29.55 15.98 -19.78
N PHE A 169 -29.02 17.19 -19.92
CA PHE A 169 -29.61 18.24 -20.77
C PHE A 169 -28.60 18.83 -21.78
N GLU A 170 -27.32 18.45 -21.66
CA GLU A 170 -26.25 18.79 -22.60
C GLU A 170 -25.28 17.61 -22.66
N ALA A 171 -24.92 17.13 -23.84
CA ALA A 171 -23.96 16.05 -24.01
C ALA A 171 -23.19 16.22 -25.33
N MET A 172 -21.89 15.95 -25.31
CA MET A 172 -20.99 16.03 -26.48
C MET A 172 -20.17 14.75 -26.55
N ASN A 173 -20.54 13.84 -27.48
CA ASN A 173 -19.94 12.52 -27.66
C ASN A 173 -19.78 11.73 -26.33
N LEU A 174 -20.79 11.85 -25.46
CA LEU A 174 -20.78 11.29 -24.12
C LEU A 174 -21.03 9.78 -24.15
N GLU A 175 -20.11 9.00 -23.60
CA GLU A 175 -20.26 7.56 -23.38
C GLU A 175 -20.01 7.24 -21.90
N CYS A 176 -20.84 6.37 -21.33
CA CYS A 176 -20.71 5.91 -19.95
C CYS A 176 -20.52 4.38 -19.91
N ASP A 177 -19.53 3.90 -19.15
CA ASP A 177 -19.50 2.52 -18.71
C ASP A 177 -20.51 2.35 -17.55
N GLU A 178 -21.54 1.55 -17.81
CA GLU A 178 -22.63 1.25 -16.88
C GLU A 178 -22.65 -0.24 -16.47
N LYS A 179 -21.55 -0.97 -16.73
CA LYS A 179 -21.34 -2.40 -16.43
C LYS A 179 -21.64 -2.79 -14.98
N ILE A 180 -21.46 -1.87 -14.04
CA ILE A 180 -21.79 -2.06 -12.61
C ILE A 180 -23.30 -2.23 -12.40
N LEU A 181 -24.12 -1.66 -13.29
CA LEU A 181 -25.58 -1.58 -13.20
C LEU A 181 -26.27 -2.55 -14.19
N THR A 182 -25.81 -2.61 -15.44
CA THR A 182 -26.39 -3.45 -16.51
C THR A 182 -25.74 -4.84 -16.60
N GLY A 183 -24.47 -4.95 -16.20
CA GLY A 183 -23.63 -6.13 -16.45
C GLY A 183 -22.98 -6.16 -17.84
N GLU A 184 -23.34 -5.25 -18.73
CA GLU A 184 -22.82 -5.18 -20.11
C GLU A 184 -21.49 -4.43 -20.16
N ALA A 185 -20.51 -4.95 -20.89
CA ALA A 185 -19.13 -4.43 -20.90
C ALA A 185 -18.84 -3.45 -22.04
N ILE A 186 -19.87 -2.99 -22.76
CA ILE A 186 -19.76 -2.01 -23.85
C ILE A 186 -20.24 -0.66 -23.31
N PRO A 187 -19.46 0.43 -23.41
CA PRO A 187 -19.91 1.75 -22.99
C PRO A 187 -21.15 2.21 -23.77
N VAL A 188 -22.13 2.76 -23.05
CA VAL A 188 -23.40 3.22 -23.61
C VAL A 188 -23.27 4.69 -24.00
N ALA A 189 -23.42 4.97 -25.30
CA ALA A 189 -23.52 6.33 -25.81
C ALA A 189 -24.81 6.99 -25.32
N LYS A 190 -24.71 8.26 -24.89
CA LYS A 190 -25.80 9.01 -24.27
C LYS A 190 -26.36 10.08 -25.20
N ASP A 191 -27.68 10.19 -25.20
CA ASP A 191 -28.47 11.06 -26.08
C ASP A 191 -29.46 11.87 -25.24
N VAL A 192 -29.44 13.20 -25.36
CA VAL A 192 -30.26 14.12 -24.57
C VAL A 192 -31.73 14.11 -25.03
N ASP A 193 -31.93 14.00 -26.34
CA ASP A 193 -33.23 14.14 -27.03
C ASP A 193 -33.96 12.80 -27.19
N PHE A 194 -33.32 11.70 -26.76
CA PHE A 194 -33.92 10.38 -26.69
C PHE A 194 -35.28 10.41 -25.98
N SER A 195 -36.30 10.00 -26.72
CA SER A 195 -37.69 9.87 -26.26
C SER A 195 -38.21 8.48 -26.63
N THR A 196 -39.01 7.89 -25.75
CA THR A 196 -39.57 6.54 -25.91
C THR A 196 -41.08 6.57 -25.72
N SER A 197 -41.77 5.68 -26.44
CA SER A 197 -43.21 5.43 -26.30
C SER A 197 -43.54 4.36 -25.25
N GLY A 198 -42.53 3.80 -24.58
CA GLY A 198 -42.67 2.80 -23.52
C GLY A 198 -42.80 3.39 -22.11
N ASP A 199 -43.47 2.64 -21.22
CA ASP A 199 -43.55 2.95 -19.79
C ASP A 199 -42.23 2.61 -19.05
N GLU A 200 -42.14 3.06 -17.79
CA GLU A 200 -41.03 2.77 -16.86
C GLU A 200 -40.74 1.26 -16.71
N VAL A 201 -41.76 0.41 -16.88
CA VAL A 201 -41.67 -1.06 -16.76
C VAL A 201 -41.17 -1.74 -18.03
N THR A 202 -41.35 -1.11 -19.21
CA THR A 202 -40.94 -1.72 -20.50
C THR A 202 -39.59 -1.22 -21.01
N THR A 203 -39.13 -0.06 -20.55
CA THR A 203 -37.80 0.50 -20.89
C THR A 203 -36.79 0.11 -19.81
N GLY A 204 -35.82 -0.74 -20.17
CA GLY A 204 -34.76 -1.21 -19.28
C GLY A 204 -33.85 -0.08 -18.80
N VAL A 205 -33.02 -0.37 -17.80
CA VAL A 205 -32.21 0.68 -17.14
C VAL A 205 -31.13 1.23 -18.09
N GLY A 206 -30.47 0.36 -18.86
CA GLY A 206 -29.48 0.74 -19.87
C GLY A 206 -30.06 1.44 -21.10
N ASP A 207 -31.31 1.10 -21.48
CA ASP A 207 -31.99 1.67 -22.66
C ASP A 207 -32.32 3.17 -22.50
N ARG A 208 -32.20 3.73 -21.30
CA ARG A 208 -32.54 5.12 -20.96
C ARG A 208 -31.35 6.04 -21.28
N LEU A 209 -31.10 6.25 -22.58
CA LEU A 209 -29.93 6.98 -23.10
C LEU A 209 -29.81 8.44 -22.60
N ASN A 210 -30.92 9.02 -22.12
CA ASN A 210 -31.00 10.40 -21.63
C ASN A 210 -30.71 10.57 -20.11
N MET A 211 -30.37 9.46 -19.45
CA MET A 211 -29.94 9.37 -18.05
C MET A 211 -28.48 8.87 -17.96
N ALA A 212 -27.77 9.28 -16.91
CA ALA A 212 -26.55 8.61 -16.47
C ALA A 212 -26.65 8.31 -14.96
N TYR A 213 -26.18 7.14 -14.54
CA TYR A 213 -26.46 6.61 -13.19
C TYR A 213 -25.31 6.78 -12.20
N SER A 214 -25.67 6.87 -10.93
CA SER A 214 -24.73 6.90 -9.81
C SER A 214 -23.75 5.73 -9.89
N SER A 215 -22.45 6.06 -9.79
CA SER A 215 -21.32 5.13 -9.92
C SER A 215 -21.08 4.53 -11.31
N SER A 216 -21.83 4.92 -12.36
CA SER A 216 -21.36 4.79 -13.75
C SER A 216 -20.12 5.68 -13.97
N THR A 217 -19.29 5.35 -14.96
CA THR A 217 -18.02 6.04 -15.20
C THR A 217 -18.00 6.60 -16.61
N VAL A 218 -17.55 7.84 -16.81
CA VAL A 218 -17.55 8.47 -18.14
C VAL A 218 -16.33 8.01 -18.93
N THR A 219 -16.54 7.23 -19.98
CA THR A 219 -15.46 6.69 -20.83
C THR A 219 -15.02 7.66 -21.92
N LYS A 220 -15.92 8.54 -22.38
CA LYS A 220 -15.66 9.49 -23.47
C LYS A 220 -16.60 10.69 -23.39
N GLY A 221 -16.14 11.83 -23.93
CA GLY A 221 -16.94 13.04 -24.05
C GLY A 221 -17.12 13.83 -22.75
N ARG A 222 -18.15 14.68 -22.75
CA ARG A 222 -18.58 15.50 -21.61
C ARG A 222 -20.09 15.74 -21.64
N GLY A 223 -20.68 16.11 -20.51
CA GLY A 223 -22.08 16.50 -20.43
C GLY A 223 -22.44 17.25 -19.15
N ARG A 224 -23.63 17.85 -19.14
CA ARG A 224 -24.23 18.52 -17.98
C ARG A 224 -25.63 17.97 -17.73
N GLY A 225 -25.96 17.79 -16.46
CA GLY A 225 -27.20 17.14 -16.05
C GLY A 225 -27.71 17.60 -14.69
N ILE A 226 -29.02 17.49 -14.48
CA ILE A 226 -29.68 17.77 -13.20
C ILE A 226 -29.75 16.48 -12.39
N ILE A 227 -29.39 16.53 -11.12
CA ILE A 227 -29.48 15.38 -10.21
C ILE A 227 -30.92 15.15 -9.78
N VAL A 228 -31.41 13.91 -9.96
CA VAL A 228 -32.81 13.54 -9.73
C VAL A 228 -32.99 12.50 -8.62
N PHE A 229 -32.03 11.60 -8.40
CA PHE A 229 -32.04 10.70 -7.24
C PHE A 229 -30.69 10.71 -6.51
N THR A 230 -30.72 10.63 -5.17
CA THR A 230 -29.52 10.57 -4.32
C THR A 230 -29.59 9.43 -3.30
N GLY A 231 -28.41 8.94 -2.90
CA GLY A 231 -28.22 7.89 -1.92
C GLY A 231 -28.99 6.62 -2.27
N MET A 232 -29.73 6.09 -1.29
CA MET A 232 -30.51 4.86 -1.44
C MET A 232 -31.66 4.92 -2.47
N ASN A 233 -32.04 6.10 -2.97
CA ASN A 233 -33.09 6.24 -3.99
C ASN A 233 -32.57 6.05 -5.42
N THR A 234 -31.25 6.08 -5.64
CA THR A 234 -30.61 5.84 -6.95
C THR A 234 -30.84 4.39 -7.42
N GLU A 235 -30.66 4.09 -8.71
CA GLU A 235 -30.74 2.71 -9.20
C GLU A 235 -29.72 1.79 -8.51
N ILE A 236 -28.47 2.24 -8.35
CA ILE A 236 -27.47 1.47 -7.60
C ILE A 236 -27.82 1.37 -6.10
N GLY A 237 -28.50 2.37 -5.54
CA GLY A 237 -29.07 2.36 -4.19
C GLY A 237 -30.18 1.32 -4.01
N LYS A 238 -31.12 1.22 -4.96
CA LYS A 238 -32.16 0.17 -5.02
C LYS A 238 -31.53 -1.22 -5.11
N ILE A 239 -30.51 -1.39 -5.97
CA ILE A 239 -29.74 -2.64 -6.06
C ILE A 239 -29.03 -2.95 -4.74
N ALA A 240 -28.34 -1.98 -4.11
CA ALA A 240 -27.70 -2.16 -2.82
C ALA A 240 -28.71 -2.57 -1.73
N GLN A 241 -29.91 -1.99 -1.71
CA GLN A 241 -31.00 -2.37 -0.80
C GLN A 241 -31.45 -3.83 -1.02
N SER A 242 -31.51 -4.30 -2.27
CA SER A 242 -31.81 -5.70 -2.58
C SER A 242 -30.67 -6.65 -2.18
N MET A 243 -29.41 -6.25 -2.40
CA MET A 243 -28.22 -7.04 -2.04
C MET A 243 -27.98 -7.12 -0.53
N GLN A 244 -28.48 -6.16 0.24
CA GLN A 244 -28.58 -6.26 1.71
C GLN A 244 -29.48 -7.41 2.19
N GLY A 245 -30.18 -8.11 1.29
CA GLY A 245 -30.73 -9.46 1.47
C GLY A 245 -29.70 -10.57 1.73
N LYS A 246 -28.70 -10.30 2.59
CA LYS A 246 -27.57 -11.13 3.07
C LYS A 246 -27.49 -12.52 2.43
N ARG A 247 -26.63 -12.69 1.41
CA ARG A 247 -26.24 -14.00 0.83
C ARG A 247 -25.92 -14.98 1.98
N ARG A 248 -26.82 -15.95 2.19
CA ARG A 248 -26.81 -16.78 3.40
C ARG A 248 -25.75 -17.87 3.27
N LYS A 249 -24.73 -17.87 4.14
CA LYS A 249 -23.72 -18.94 4.25
C LYS A 249 -24.42 -20.33 4.23
N PRO A 250 -23.86 -21.35 3.55
CA PRO A 250 -24.50 -22.65 3.41
C PRO A 250 -24.82 -23.30 4.77
N GLY A 251 -25.90 -24.08 4.80
CA GLY A 251 -26.40 -24.78 5.99
C GLY A 251 -27.33 -23.97 6.91
N ARG A 252 -27.38 -22.63 6.85
CA ARG A 252 -28.20 -21.80 7.76
C ARG A 252 -29.62 -21.47 7.28
N SER A 253 -30.22 -22.35 6.48
CA SER A 253 -31.62 -22.21 6.06
C SER A 253 -32.56 -22.86 7.07
N MET A 254 -33.54 -22.10 7.58
CA MET A 254 -34.60 -22.62 8.47
C MET A 254 -35.70 -23.39 7.71
N SER A 255 -35.57 -23.58 6.38
CA SER A 255 -36.62 -24.18 5.56
C SER A 255 -36.70 -25.70 5.76
N ARG A 256 -37.55 -26.11 6.71
CA ARG A 256 -37.97 -27.50 6.96
C ARG A 256 -38.44 -28.21 5.68
N LYS A 257 -39.06 -27.48 4.74
CA LYS A 257 -39.58 -28.01 3.47
C LYS A 257 -38.52 -28.31 2.40
N LYS A 258 -37.30 -27.74 2.50
CA LYS A 258 -36.22 -27.94 1.50
C LYS A 258 -35.02 -28.76 2.03
N TYR A 259 -34.89 -28.94 3.34
CA TYR A 259 -33.70 -29.55 3.97
C TYR A 259 -33.99 -30.53 5.11
N GLY A 260 -35.25 -30.93 5.33
CA GLY A 260 -35.63 -31.94 6.32
C GLY A 260 -35.80 -31.42 7.75
N THR A 261 -36.21 -32.33 8.64
CA THR A 261 -36.77 -32.03 9.97
C THR A 261 -35.77 -31.45 10.97
N PHE A 262 -34.50 -31.86 10.91
CA PHE A 262 -33.44 -31.39 11.80
C PHE A 262 -32.76 -30.09 11.33
N GLN A 263 -32.96 -29.66 10.07
CA GLN A 263 -32.35 -28.43 9.57
C GLN A 263 -32.79 -27.15 10.31
N PRO A 264 -34.05 -26.91 10.73
CA PRO A 264 -34.36 -25.73 11.55
C PRO A 264 -33.58 -25.70 12.87
N VAL A 265 -33.30 -26.84 13.51
CA VAL A 265 -32.48 -26.90 14.73
C VAL A 265 -31.01 -26.63 14.40
N LYS A 266 -30.44 -27.34 13.42
CA LYS A 266 -29.05 -27.18 12.98
C LYS A 266 -28.76 -25.77 12.44
N GLY A 267 -29.67 -25.23 11.64
CA GLY A 267 -29.61 -23.88 11.09
C GLY A 267 -29.84 -22.80 12.14
N GLY A 268 -30.66 -23.07 13.17
CA GLY A 268 -30.80 -22.21 14.35
C GLY A 268 -29.50 -22.15 15.15
N ALA A 269 -28.97 -23.32 15.54
CA ALA A 269 -27.70 -23.43 16.25
C ALA A 269 -26.53 -22.77 15.50
N LEU A 270 -26.42 -22.97 14.17
CA LEU A 270 -25.39 -22.33 13.34
C LEU A 270 -25.58 -20.81 13.18
N ARG A 271 -26.80 -20.28 13.30
CA ARG A 271 -27.06 -18.83 13.35
C ARG A 271 -26.71 -18.24 14.70
N ILE A 272 -27.03 -18.94 15.78
CA ILE A 272 -26.61 -18.58 17.14
C ILE A 272 -25.08 -18.58 17.20
N TRP A 273 -24.42 -19.58 16.60
CA TRP A 273 -22.95 -19.63 16.50
C TRP A 273 -22.34 -18.53 15.61
N ASP A 274 -22.93 -18.20 14.45
CA ASP A 274 -22.49 -17.02 13.66
C ASP A 274 -22.68 -15.72 14.46
N GLY A 275 -23.77 -15.58 15.21
CA GLY A 275 -24.07 -14.42 16.04
C GLY A 275 -23.10 -14.27 17.22
N ILE A 276 -22.83 -15.38 17.91
CA ILE A 276 -21.80 -15.47 18.97
C ILE A 276 -20.42 -15.17 18.37
N GLY A 277 -20.03 -15.79 17.26
CA GLY A 277 -18.72 -15.54 16.62
C GLY A 277 -18.51 -14.08 16.20
N LYS A 278 -19.58 -13.39 15.78
CA LYS A 278 -19.59 -11.94 15.52
C LYS A 278 -19.48 -11.13 16.82
N PHE A 279 -20.27 -11.46 17.84
CA PHE A 279 -20.27 -10.78 19.15
C PHE A 279 -18.93 -10.93 19.90
N LEU A 280 -18.30 -12.10 19.79
CA LEU A 280 -17.00 -12.44 20.39
C LEU A 280 -15.79 -11.93 19.60
N GLY A 281 -15.97 -11.20 18.48
CA GLY A 281 -14.87 -10.67 17.67
C GLY A 281 -14.02 -11.73 16.97
N LEU A 282 -14.57 -12.92 16.71
CA LEU A 282 -13.88 -14.07 16.11
C LEU A 282 -14.05 -14.17 14.58
N THR A 283 -15.01 -13.44 14.00
CA THR A 283 -15.36 -13.53 12.57
C THR A 283 -15.43 -12.18 11.83
N GLU A 284 -15.22 -11.06 12.53
CA GLU A 284 -15.23 -9.71 11.95
C GLU A 284 -14.12 -8.89 12.61
N GLY A 285 -13.41 -8.09 11.81
CA GLY A 285 -12.17 -7.42 12.19
C GLY A 285 -11.03 -7.72 11.21
N THR A 286 -9.87 -7.12 11.41
CA THR A 286 -8.67 -7.37 10.58
C THR A 286 -8.07 -8.77 10.86
N PRO A 287 -7.20 -9.30 9.97
CA PRO A 287 -6.51 -10.56 10.20
C PRO A 287 -5.74 -10.63 11.53
N LEU A 288 -5.11 -9.52 11.95
CA LEU A 288 -4.43 -9.43 13.24
C LEU A 288 -5.41 -9.34 14.41
N GLN A 289 -6.47 -8.52 14.32
CA GLN A 289 -7.52 -8.48 15.35
C GLN A 289 -8.11 -9.89 15.58
N ILE A 290 -8.40 -10.64 14.52
CA ILE A 290 -8.91 -12.02 14.62
C ILE A 290 -7.86 -12.98 15.24
N LYS A 291 -6.56 -12.81 14.95
CA LYS A 291 -5.48 -13.57 15.63
C LYS A 291 -5.41 -13.23 17.14
N LEU A 292 -5.62 -11.98 17.52
CA LEU A 292 -5.57 -11.52 18.92
C LEU A 292 -6.84 -11.87 19.70
N SER A 293 -8.03 -11.82 19.11
CA SER A 293 -9.26 -12.38 19.70
C SER A 293 -9.08 -13.86 20.02
N LYS A 294 -8.49 -14.64 19.10
CA LYS A 294 -8.20 -16.07 19.34
C LYS A 294 -7.21 -16.30 20.48
N LEU A 295 -6.18 -15.44 20.60
CA LEU A 295 -5.28 -15.46 21.75
C LEU A 295 -6.06 -15.20 23.05
N ALA A 296 -6.91 -14.18 23.08
CA ALA A 296 -7.71 -13.81 24.25
C ALA A 296 -8.56 -14.97 24.78
N TYR A 297 -9.28 -15.70 23.91
CA TYR A 297 -10.01 -16.92 24.32
C TYR A 297 -9.09 -18.09 24.71
N SER A 298 -7.88 -18.18 24.13
CA SER A 298 -6.89 -19.18 24.56
C SER A 298 -6.37 -18.88 25.97
N LEU A 299 -6.08 -17.61 26.29
CA LEU A 299 -5.66 -17.17 27.61
C LEU A 299 -6.78 -17.32 28.64
N PHE A 300 -8.05 -17.08 28.26
CA PHE A 300 -9.20 -17.42 29.10
C PHE A 300 -9.30 -18.92 29.42
N GLY A 301 -9.09 -19.79 28.42
CA GLY A 301 -8.99 -21.24 28.65
C GLY A 301 -7.85 -21.62 29.61
N CYS A 302 -6.71 -20.95 29.49
CA CYS A 302 -5.60 -21.10 30.44
C CYS A 302 -5.93 -20.54 31.84
N ALA A 303 -6.65 -19.43 31.98
CA ALA A 303 -7.09 -18.89 33.27
C ALA A 303 -7.97 -19.89 34.04
N ILE A 304 -8.92 -20.53 33.35
CA ILE A 304 -9.75 -21.60 33.92
C ILE A 304 -8.89 -22.80 34.35
N LEU A 305 -7.93 -23.22 33.51
CA LEU A 305 -7.01 -24.31 33.85
C LEU A 305 -6.14 -23.99 35.07
N LEU A 306 -5.63 -22.76 35.18
CA LEU A 306 -4.85 -22.31 36.33
C LEU A 306 -5.70 -22.28 37.62
N ALA A 307 -6.95 -21.81 37.55
CA ALA A 307 -7.87 -21.87 38.69
C ALA A 307 -8.15 -23.33 39.13
N ILE A 308 -8.33 -24.25 38.19
CA ILE A 308 -8.47 -25.70 38.49
C ILE A 308 -7.21 -26.26 39.16
N ILE A 309 -6.01 -25.82 38.75
CA ILE A 309 -4.75 -26.20 39.42
C ILE A 309 -4.69 -25.65 40.85
N VAL A 310 -5.09 -24.39 41.08
CA VAL A 310 -5.14 -23.79 42.43
C VAL A 310 -6.09 -24.56 43.35
N PHE A 311 -7.28 -24.96 42.86
CA PHE A 311 -8.20 -25.80 43.64
C PHE A 311 -7.62 -27.21 43.88
N GLY A 312 -7.00 -27.83 42.87
CA GLY A 312 -6.40 -29.17 42.99
C GLY A 312 -5.22 -29.25 43.98
N VAL A 313 -4.38 -28.22 44.07
CA VAL A 313 -3.26 -28.13 45.04
C VAL A 313 -3.75 -27.86 46.48
N ASN A 314 -5.03 -27.50 46.63
CA ASN A 314 -5.71 -27.39 47.93
C ASN A 314 -6.81 -28.45 48.08
N GLU A 315 -6.63 -29.62 47.42
CA GLU A 315 -7.47 -30.82 47.56
C GLU A 315 -8.98 -30.61 47.29
N PHE A 316 -9.31 -29.57 46.51
CA PHE A 316 -10.65 -29.05 46.26
C PHE A 316 -11.41 -28.52 47.49
N ASP A 317 -10.70 -28.20 48.58
CA ASP A 317 -11.26 -27.41 49.68
C ASP A 317 -11.34 -25.92 49.27
N VAL A 318 -12.54 -25.50 48.87
CA VAL A 318 -12.80 -24.14 48.35
C VAL A 318 -13.03 -23.17 49.50
N THR A 319 -11.98 -22.93 50.28
CA THR A 319 -11.98 -21.88 51.30
C THR A 319 -11.91 -20.49 50.64
N ASN A 320 -12.32 -19.46 51.39
CA ASN A 320 -12.30 -18.07 50.91
C ASN A 320 -10.92 -17.62 50.42
N GLU A 321 -9.85 -18.06 51.10
CA GLU A 321 -8.47 -17.75 50.73
C GLU A 321 -8.04 -18.44 49.43
N VAL A 322 -8.38 -19.72 49.26
CA VAL A 322 -8.10 -20.50 48.04
C VAL A 322 -8.84 -19.90 46.83
N ALA A 323 -10.06 -19.42 47.03
CA ALA A 323 -10.82 -18.73 46.00
C ALA A 323 -10.20 -17.38 45.59
N ILE A 324 -9.72 -16.56 46.55
CA ILE A 324 -8.97 -15.33 46.27
C ILE A 324 -7.65 -15.64 45.53
N TYR A 325 -6.97 -16.73 45.87
CA TYR A 325 -5.77 -17.20 45.14
C TYR A 325 -6.09 -17.60 43.69
N ALA A 326 -7.21 -18.31 43.48
CA ALA A 326 -7.66 -18.72 42.15
C ALA A 326 -8.06 -17.50 41.28
N ILE A 327 -8.72 -16.50 41.88
CA ILE A 327 -8.99 -15.20 41.25
C ILE A 327 -7.68 -14.51 40.86
N SER A 328 -6.72 -14.39 41.78
CA SER A 328 -5.42 -13.73 41.56
C SER A 328 -4.64 -14.35 40.39
N THR A 329 -4.55 -15.68 40.38
CA THR A 329 -3.87 -16.43 39.30
C THR A 329 -4.64 -16.36 37.97
N GLY A 330 -5.98 -16.27 38.03
CA GLY A 330 -6.83 -16.04 36.85
C GLY A 330 -6.70 -14.63 36.26
N ILE A 331 -6.36 -13.63 37.07
CA ILE A 331 -6.12 -12.24 36.64
C ILE A 331 -4.71 -12.06 36.06
N ALA A 332 -3.67 -12.68 36.63
CA ALA A 332 -2.28 -12.56 36.18
C ALA A 332 -2.05 -12.92 34.69
N ILE A 333 -2.89 -13.77 34.09
CA ILE A 333 -2.78 -14.15 32.67
C ILE A 333 -3.49 -13.17 31.71
N ILE A 334 -4.08 -12.08 32.20
CA ILE A 334 -4.94 -11.15 31.41
C ILE A 334 -4.14 -9.93 30.88
N PRO A 335 -3.84 -9.84 29.57
CA PRO A 335 -3.24 -8.63 28.98
C PRO A 335 -4.32 -7.58 28.65
N GLU A 336 -4.86 -6.92 29.68
CA GLU A 336 -6.02 -6.01 29.57
C GLU A 336 -5.90 -4.95 28.48
N SER A 337 -4.75 -4.27 28.41
CA SER A 337 -4.53 -3.13 27.50
C SER A 337 -4.19 -3.52 26.05
N LEU A 338 -4.04 -4.81 25.74
CA LEU A 338 -3.57 -5.32 24.44
C LEU A 338 -4.33 -4.75 23.22
N ILE A 339 -5.66 -4.74 23.28
CA ILE A 339 -6.51 -4.28 22.17
C ILE A 339 -6.47 -2.75 22.05
N ALA A 340 -6.40 -2.04 23.18
CA ALA A 340 -6.27 -0.59 23.21
C ALA A 340 -4.94 -0.11 22.62
N VAL A 341 -3.82 -0.75 23.01
CA VAL A 341 -2.48 -0.44 22.49
C VAL A 341 -2.42 -0.69 20.98
N LEU A 342 -2.99 -1.78 20.48
CA LEU A 342 -3.10 -2.07 19.05
C LEU A 342 -3.80 -0.95 18.27
N THR A 343 -5.03 -0.62 18.66
CA THR A 343 -5.86 0.37 17.96
C THR A 343 -5.20 1.76 17.97
N ILE A 344 -4.60 2.16 19.10
CA ILE A 344 -3.87 3.43 19.20
C ILE A 344 -2.60 3.41 18.32
N THR A 345 -1.86 2.31 18.25
CA THR A 345 -0.70 2.18 17.35
C THR A 345 -1.10 2.29 15.88
N MET A 346 -2.19 1.64 15.46
CA MET A 346 -2.73 1.75 14.08
C MET A 346 -3.09 3.20 13.72
N VAL A 347 -3.77 3.92 14.63
CA VAL A 347 -4.10 5.35 14.41
C VAL A 347 -2.87 6.24 14.36
N VAL A 348 -1.83 5.97 15.16
CA VAL A 348 -0.54 6.66 15.03
C VAL A 348 0.10 6.40 13.67
N GLY A 349 0.11 5.14 13.19
CA GLY A 349 0.62 4.79 11.86
C GLY A 349 -0.08 5.54 10.73
N MET A 350 -1.42 5.48 10.68
CA MET A 350 -2.21 6.25 9.70
C MET A 350 -1.93 7.76 9.77
N THR A 351 -1.76 8.31 10.98
CA THR A 351 -1.45 9.73 11.16
C THR A 351 -0.07 10.11 10.62
N GLN A 352 0.91 9.20 10.69
CA GLN A 352 2.25 9.41 10.12
C GLN A 352 2.24 9.20 8.60
N MET A 353 1.57 8.16 8.10
CA MET A 353 1.36 7.94 6.65
C MET A 353 0.74 9.16 5.97
N ARG A 354 -0.30 9.77 6.57
CA ARG A 354 -0.89 11.02 6.04
C ARG A 354 0.12 12.18 5.99
N LYS A 355 1.03 12.31 6.96
CA LYS A 355 2.11 13.33 6.88
C LYS A 355 3.06 13.06 5.72
N ARG A 356 3.31 11.78 5.43
CA ARG A 356 4.00 11.31 4.21
C ARG A 356 3.06 11.21 2.99
N ARG A 357 1.94 11.94 2.99
CA ARG A 357 0.94 12.08 1.89
C ARG A 357 0.24 10.79 1.44
N VAL A 358 0.25 9.74 2.27
CA VAL A 358 -0.46 8.47 2.04
C VAL A 358 -1.75 8.45 2.88
N VAL A 359 -2.91 8.36 2.22
CA VAL A 359 -4.23 8.25 2.88
C VAL A 359 -4.72 6.82 2.81
N VAL A 360 -4.94 6.20 3.98
CA VAL A 360 -5.44 4.82 4.09
C VAL A 360 -6.96 4.81 4.28
N ARG A 361 -7.65 4.02 3.47
CA ARG A 361 -9.11 3.82 3.44
C ARG A 361 -9.54 2.56 4.21
N GLN A 362 -8.68 1.54 4.29
CA GLN A 362 -8.95 0.27 4.99
C GLN A 362 -7.81 -0.13 5.96
N LEU A 363 -8.14 -0.46 7.22
CA LEU A 363 -7.15 -0.90 8.22
C LEU A 363 -6.42 -2.21 7.85
N SER A 364 -7.07 -3.09 7.11
CA SER A 364 -6.48 -4.35 6.62
C SER A 364 -5.25 -4.12 5.74
N ALA A 365 -5.23 -3.05 4.94
CA ALA A 365 -4.10 -2.74 4.06
C ALA A 365 -2.84 -2.34 4.84
N LEU A 366 -2.96 -1.76 6.04
CA LEU A 366 -1.82 -1.47 6.92
C LEU A 366 -1.10 -2.76 7.35
N GLU A 367 -1.86 -3.82 7.62
CA GLU A 367 -1.31 -5.12 8.02
C GLU A 367 -0.68 -5.86 6.83
N ALA A 368 -1.27 -5.73 5.64
CA ALA A 368 -0.76 -6.32 4.41
C ALA A 368 0.49 -5.59 3.88
N LEU A 369 0.56 -4.26 3.96
CA LEU A 369 1.68 -3.42 3.48
C LEU A 369 3.05 -3.92 3.96
N GLY A 370 3.18 -4.28 5.24
CA GLY A 370 4.44 -4.77 5.79
C GLY A 370 4.90 -6.13 5.24
N GLY A 371 4.00 -6.88 4.59
CA GLY A 371 4.23 -8.22 4.03
C GLY A 371 4.27 -8.27 2.49
N VAL A 372 4.10 -7.13 1.80
CA VAL A 372 4.12 -7.04 0.32
C VAL A 372 5.41 -7.63 -0.24
N THR A 373 5.30 -8.66 -1.10
CA THR A 373 6.43 -9.26 -1.80
C THR A 373 6.55 -8.82 -3.26
N ASN A 374 5.44 -8.35 -3.84
CA ASN A 374 5.33 -7.97 -5.23
C ASN A 374 4.52 -6.67 -5.34
N ILE A 375 4.99 -5.73 -6.16
CA ILE A 375 4.23 -4.55 -6.57
C ILE A 375 3.90 -4.71 -8.04
N CYS A 376 2.62 -4.77 -8.39
CA CYS A 376 2.16 -4.60 -9.76
C CYS A 376 1.79 -3.12 -9.97
N SER A 377 2.18 -2.55 -11.10
CA SER A 377 1.99 -1.13 -11.40
C SER A 377 1.59 -0.94 -12.86
N ASP A 378 0.62 -0.08 -13.13
CA ASP A 378 0.56 0.52 -14.47
C ASP A 378 1.80 1.38 -14.73
N LYS A 379 2.11 1.61 -16.00
CA LYS A 379 3.17 2.50 -16.45
C LYS A 379 2.68 3.94 -16.52
N THR A 380 1.52 4.18 -17.14
CA THR A 380 1.01 5.54 -17.45
C THR A 380 0.48 6.18 -16.17
N GLY A 381 0.81 7.46 -15.94
CA GLY A 381 0.35 8.24 -14.78
C GLY A 381 0.89 7.78 -13.42
N THR A 382 1.28 6.51 -13.28
CA THR A 382 1.77 5.87 -12.06
C THR A 382 3.30 5.88 -12.01
N LEU A 383 3.98 5.15 -12.92
CA LEU A 383 5.46 5.17 -13.02
C LEU A 383 5.95 6.40 -13.81
N THR A 384 5.18 6.84 -14.80
CA THR A 384 5.41 8.04 -15.61
C THR A 384 4.54 9.20 -15.16
N GLN A 385 4.81 10.40 -15.70
CA GLN A 385 4.01 11.59 -15.45
C GLN A 385 2.61 11.51 -16.11
N GLY A 386 2.42 10.66 -17.13
CA GLY A 386 1.18 10.63 -17.94
C GLY A 386 1.04 11.82 -18.89
N GLN A 387 2.06 12.70 -18.93
CA GLN A 387 2.17 13.85 -19.81
C GLN A 387 3.12 13.50 -20.97
N MET A 388 2.83 13.94 -22.18
CA MET A 388 3.68 13.65 -23.35
C MET A 388 4.58 14.84 -23.67
N VAL A 389 5.81 14.55 -24.10
CA VAL A 389 6.80 15.52 -24.56
C VAL A 389 7.25 15.14 -25.96
N THR A 390 7.24 16.07 -26.92
CA THR A 390 7.88 15.82 -28.23
C THR A 390 9.39 15.78 -28.03
N ARG A 391 9.97 14.58 -27.96
CA ARG A 391 11.40 14.37 -27.68
C ARG A 391 12.24 14.29 -28.94
N LYS A 392 11.64 13.88 -30.06
CA LYS A 392 12.26 13.91 -31.39
C LYS A 392 11.26 14.36 -32.46
N ALA A 393 11.76 15.01 -33.51
CA ALA A 393 11.05 15.20 -34.77
C ALA A 393 12.01 14.85 -35.92
N TRP A 394 11.57 13.98 -36.82
CA TRP A 394 12.30 13.64 -38.05
C TRP A 394 11.61 14.29 -39.23
N ILE A 395 12.38 15.00 -40.06
CA ILE A 395 11.91 15.74 -41.22
C ILE A 395 12.72 15.26 -42.44
N PRO A 396 12.08 14.85 -43.56
CA PRO A 396 12.76 14.50 -44.80
C PRO A 396 13.69 15.64 -45.28
N GLY A 397 14.85 15.30 -45.86
CA GLY A 397 15.86 16.26 -46.32
C GLY A 397 16.67 16.93 -45.20
N VAL A 398 16.02 17.35 -44.10
CA VAL A 398 16.62 18.16 -43.03
C VAL A 398 17.22 17.33 -41.88
N GLY A 399 16.62 16.19 -41.55
CA GLY A 399 17.13 15.26 -40.54
C GLY A 399 16.35 15.25 -39.21
N MET A 400 17.04 14.97 -38.10
CA MET A 400 16.43 14.64 -36.80
C MET A 400 16.71 15.70 -35.73
N TYR A 401 15.67 16.45 -35.37
CA TYR A 401 15.64 17.34 -34.22
C TYR A 401 15.42 16.53 -32.95
N THR A 402 16.25 16.72 -31.92
CA THR A 402 16.13 16.07 -30.60
C THR A 402 16.05 17.12 -29.50
N VAL A 403 15.09 16.96 -28.59
CA VAL A 403 14.88 17.83 -27.42
C VAL A 403 15.50 17.18 -26.17
N HIS A 404 16.36 17.93 -25.48
CA HIS A 404 17.08 17.52 -24.28
C HIS A 404 16.61 18.29 -23.04
N LYS A 405 16.76 17.69 -21.85
CA LYS A 405 16.45 18.29 -20.53
C LYS A 405 15.00 18.82 -20.35
N SER A 406 14.05 18.46 -21.21
CA SER A 406 12.63 18.84 -21.10
C SER A 406 11.87 17.94 -20.11
N ASN A 407 12.19 18.08 -18.81
CA ASN A 407 11.58 17.29 -17.72
C ASN A 407 10.19 17.80 -17.27
N ASP A 408 9.74 18.89 -17.86
CA ASP A 408 8.49 19.62 -17.61
C ASP A 408 7.75 19.64 -18.95
N ALA A 409 6.64 18.91 -19.05
CA ALA A 409 5.97 18.65 -20.32
C ALA A 409 5.14 19.83 -20.83
N ASN A 410 4.65 20.67 -19.91
CA ASN A 410 3.74 21.78 -20.20
C ASN A 410 4.48 23.05 -20.61
N ASN A 411 5.80 23.11 -20.39
CA ASN A 411 6.58 24.34 -20.46
C ASN A 411 7.45 24.42 -21.72
N PRO A 412 7.13 25.29 -22.70
CA PRO A 412 7.93 25.44 -23.91
C PRO A 412 9.29 26.10 -23.69
N THR A 413 9.56 26.80 -22.58
CA THR A 413 10.83 27.53 -22.39
C THR A 413 11.97 26.68 -21.82
N ARG A 414 11.71 25.42 -21.42
CA ARG A 414 12.69 24.55 -20.75
C ARG A 414 13.28 23.47 -21.67
N GLY A 415 14.61 23.33 -21.66
CA GLY A 415 15.33 22.30 -22.42
C GLY A 415 15.81 22.78 -23.79
N THR A 416 16.86 22.13 -24.30
CA THR A 416 17.62 22.54 -25.49
C THR A 416 17.35 21.64 -26.69
N ILE A 417 17.55 22.15 -27.91
CA ILE A 417 17.31 21.42 -29.17
C ILE A 417 18.65 21.18 -29.87
N SER A 418 18.90 19.95 -30.34
CA SER A 418 20.03 19.61 -31.20
C SER A 418 19.54 18.99 -32.51
N ILE A 419 20.16 19.38 -33.62
CA ILE A 419 19.97 18.72 -34.93
C ILE A 419 21.03 17.63 -35.08
N SER A 420 20.64 16.49 -35.64
CA SER A 420 21.54 15.39 -36.04
C SER A 420 21.03 14.73 -37.31
N GLU A 421 21.92 14.29 -38.18
CA GLU A 421 21.56 13.42 -39.30
C GLU A 421 20.92 12.10 -38.78
N PRO A 422 19.91 11.55 -39.48
CA PRO A 422 19.35 10.25 -39.13
C PRO A 422 20.36 9.15 -39.49
N PRO A 423 20.67 8.21 -38.57
CA PRO A 423 21.64 7.15 -38.86
C PRO A 423 21.10 6.20 -39.94
N ALA A 424 21.92 5.92 -40.96
CA ALA A 424 21.51 5.14 -42.14
C ALA A 424 21.18 3.66 -41.82
N SER A 425 21.72 3.12 -40.72
CA SER A 425 21.42 1.77 -40.26
C SER A 425 21.37 1.64 -38.74
N LYS A 426 20.67 0.60 -38.27
CA LYS A 426 20.60 0.23 -36.84
C LYS A 426 21.98 -0.06 -36.24
N GLN A 427 22.86 -0.72 -36.99
CA GLN A 427 24.20 -1.08 -36.53
C GLN A 427 25.09 0.16 -36.33
N GLU A 428 24.97 1.17 -37.18
CA GLU A 428 25.68 2.44 -37.01
C GLU A 428 25.16 3.23 -35.80
N ALA A 429 23.84 3.25 -35.59
CA ALA A 429 23.24 3.90 -34.42
C ALA A 429 23.65 3.22 -33.09
N GLU A 430 23.67 1.89 -33.06
CA GLU A 430 24.16 1.11 -31.90
C GLU A 430 25.66 1.36 -31.68
N ALA A 431 26.49 1.34 -32.73
CA ALA A 431 27.92 1.62 -32.65
C ALA A 431 28.24 3.06 -32.24
N GLU A 432 27.44 4.06 -32.67
CA GLU A 432 27.64 5.45 -32.27
C GLU A 432 27.22 5.68 -30.80
N GLN A 433 26.13 5.06 -30.34
CA GLN A 433 25.77 5.05 -28.92
C GLN A 433 26.83 4.35 -28.07
N GLU A 434 27.38 3.21 -28.53
CA GLU A 434 28.44 2.51 -27.81
C GLU A 434 29.75 3.30 -27.78
N ARG A 435 30.11 4.02 -28.86
CA ARG A 435 31.22 4.98 -28.86
C ARG A 435 31.01 6.11 -27.85
N LYS A 436 29.86 6.81 -27.90
CA LYS A 436 29.52 7.90 -26.97
C LYS A 436 29.46 7.42 -25.51
N ARG A 437 28.98 6.20 -25.27
CA ARG A 437 28.99 5.55 -23.94
C ARG A 437 30.41 5.23 -23.48
N THR A 438 31.22 4.62 -24.34
CA THR A 438 32.63 4.30 -24.04
C THR A 438 33.43 5.58 -23.75
N GLU A 439 33.13 6.66 -24.44
CA GLU A 439 33.72 7.98 -24.20
C GLU A 439 33.26 8.60 -22.87
N GLN A 440 31.97 8.56 -22.53
CA GLN A 440 31.49 9.02 -21.22
C GLN A 440 32.05 8.18 -20.05
N ASP A 441 32.12 6.86 -20.19
CA ASP A 441 32.68 5.99 -19.15
C ASP A 441 34.22 6.09 -19.09
N ARG A 442 34.90 6.45 -20.20
CA ARG A 442 36.31 6.89 -20.21
C ARG A 442 36.50 8.20 -19.44
N LEU A 443 35.66 9.21 -19.69
CA LEU A 443 35.71 10.51 -18.99
C LEU A 443 35.50 10.33 -17.47
N ARG A 444 34.51 9.51 -17.07
CA ARG A 444 34.25 9.14 -15.67
C ARG A 444 35.42 8.40 -15.02
N SER A 445 36.10 7.52 -15.73
CA SER A 445 37.23 6.76 -15.18
C SER A 445 38.55 7.54 -15.15
N THR A 446 38.74 8.53 -16.03
CA THR A 446 39.92 9.42 -15.96
C THR A 446 39.85 10.44 -14.83
N ALA A 447 38.67 10.84 -14.36
CA ALA A 447 38.50 11.82 -13.29
C ALA A 447 39.08 11.39 -11.92
N GLY A 448 39.33 10.09 -11.71
CA GLY A 448 39.73 9.53 -10.41
C GLY A 448 41.22 9.23 -10.20
N LEU A 449 42.07 9.23 -11.24
CA LEU A 449 43.44 8.70 -11.15
C LEU A 449 44.48 9.55 -11.90
N LYS A 450 45.17 10.43 -11.17
CA LYS A 450 46.39 11.10 -11.67
C LYS A 450 47.60 10.16 -11.55
N PHE A 451 48.09 9.66 -12.68
CA PHE A 451 49.43 9.06 -12.77
C PHE A 451 50.46 10.12 -13.15
N ASN A 452 51.68 10.03 -12.61
CA ASN A 452 52.79 10.88 -13.03
C ASN A 452 53.25 10.50 -14.44
N VAL A 453 52.85 11.29 -15.43
CA VAL A 453 53.30 11.19 -16.82
C VAL A 453 54.63 11.96 -16.97
N PRO A 454 55.64 11.45 -17.72
CA PRO A 454 56.86 12.20 -17.98
C PRO A 454 56.60 13.51 -18.76
N PRO A 455 57.29 14.62 -18.43
CA PRO A 455 56.95 15.95 -18.94
C PRO A 455 57.04 16.09 -20.46
N GLU A 456 58.00 15.42 -21.13
CA GLU A 456 58.09 15.41 -22.61
C GLU A 456 56.82 14.87 -23.29
N LYS A 457 56.16 13.90 -22.65
CA LYS A 457 54.90 13.35 -23.16
C LYS A 457 53.75 14.30 -22.88
N GLU A 458 53.76 14.98 -21.74
CA GLU A 458 52.78 16.03 -21.42
C GLU A 458 52.89 17.23 -22.38
N GLU A 459 54.10 17.67 -22.75
CA GLU A 459 54.30 18.71 -23.77
C GLU A 459 53.91 18.24 -25.18
N ARG A 460 54.18 16.99 -25.54
CA ARG A 460 53.78 16.42 -26.84
C ARG A 460 52.26 16.28 -26.97
N ASP A 461 51.60 15.84 -25.90
CA ASP A 461 50.15 15.69 -25.87
C ASP A 461 49.46 17.08 -25.76
N LYS A 462 50.08 18.07 -25.08
CA LYS A 462 49.67 19.48 -25.13
C LYS A 462 49.77 20.07 -26.54
N ARG A 463 50.90 19.92 -27.24
CA ARG A 463 51.03 20.39 -28.64
C ARG A 463 49.95 19.79 -29.56
N LYS A 464 49.64 18.50 -29.41
CA LYS A 464 48.53 17.87 -30.14
C LYS A 464 47.15 18.41 -29.73
N GLN A 465 46.94 18.71 -28.45
CA GLN A 465 45.72 19.35 -27.99
C GLN A 465 45.59 20.77 -28.54
N ASP A 466 46.67 21.56 -28.55
CA ASP A 466 46.69 22.93 -29.07
C ASP A 466 46.51 22.98 -30.60
N GLU A 467 47.12 22.04 -31.35
CA GLU A 467 46.87 21.82 -32.78
C GLU A 467 45.38 21.51 -33.04
N MET A 468 44.76 20.61 -32.27
CA MET A 468 43.31 20.34 -32.35
C MET A 468 42.42 21.49 -31.82
N ARG A 469 42.95 22.36 -30.95
CA ARG A 469 42.23 23.51 -30.39
C ARG A 469 42.09 24.63 -31.42
N TYR A 470 43.08 24.80 -32.29
CA TYR A 470 43.08 25.86 -33.30
C TYR A 470 42.03 25.66 -34.41
N GLU A 471 41.58 24.42 -34.65
CA GLU A 471 40.44 24.11 -35.52
C GLU A 471 39.08 24.11 -34.79
N LYS A 472 39.05 24.27 -33.46
CA LYS A 472 37.81 24.08 -32.67
C LYS A 472 37.64 25.05 -31.48
N ASN A 473 37.73 26.35 -31.76
CA ASN A 473 37.27 27.38 -30.83
C ASN A 473 35.74 27.46 -30.81
N GLY A 474 35.11 26.95 -29.75
CA GLY A 474 33.67 26.90 -29.60
C GLY A 474 33.19 26.46 -28.22
N THR A 475 33.43 27.30 -27.21
CA THR A 475 32.97 27.17 -25.80
C THR A 475 33.45 25.95 -24.99
N SER A 476 33.60 26.15 -23.68
CA SER A 476 33.97 25.13 -22.69
C SER A 476 33.01 25.22 -21.50
N ASP A 477 32.50 24.10 -21.02
CA ASP A 477 31.58 24.05 -19.88
C ASP A 477 32.24 24.48 -18.56
N GLU A 478 31.86 25.64 -18.03
CA GLU A 478 31.67 25.99 -16.62
C GLU A 478 31.06 27.41 -16.57
N ASP A 479 30.16 27.68 -15.61
CA ASP A 479 29.34 28.92 -15.49
C ASP A 479 28.36 29.23 -16.67
N ASP A 480 27.32 28.40 -16.83
CA ASP A 480 26.20 28.69 -17.76
C ASP A 480 24.81 28.26 -17.25
N ASP A 481 24.30 28.94 -16.21
CA ASP A 481 22.92 28.79 -15.69
C ASP A 481 21.97 29.92 -16.17
N GLU A 482 22.45 30.91 -16.94
CA GLU A 482 21.66 32.10 -17.34
C GLU A 482 21.87 32.58 -18.80
N LYS A 483 22.29 31.71 -19.72
CA LYS A 483 22.23 31.99 -21.17
C LYS A 483 21.18 31.13 -21.86
N ALA A 484 20.23 31.79 -22.54
CA ALA A 484 19.28 31.13 -23.42
C ALA A 484 20.01 30.56 -24.65
N ALA A 485 20.12 29.24 -24.74
CA ALA A 485 20.71 28.56 -25.90
C ALA A 485 19.93 28.91 -27.17
N SER A 486 20.63 29.28 -28.24
CA SER A 486 20.05 29.69 -29.52
C SER A 486 19.15 28.59 -30.10
N ILE A 487 17.88 28.92 -30.30
CA ILE A 487 16.94 28.09 -31.08
C ILE A 487 17.47 28.02 -32.52
N PRO A 488 17.56 26.83 -33.16
CA PRO A 488 18.00 26.73 -34.55
C PRO A 488 17.07 27.47 -35.51
N ASP A 489 17.63 28.04 -36.58
CA ASP A 489 16.87 28.73 -37.62
C ASP A 489 15.80 27.84 -38.25
N VAL A 490 14.62 28.42 -38.51
CA VAL A 490 13.46 27.68 -39.01
C VAL A 490 13.47 27.60 -40.53
N VAL A 491 13.94 26.47 -41.05
CA VAL A 491 13.88 26.14 -42.48
C VAL A 491 12.44 25.90 -42.97
N PRO A 492 12.12 26.08 -44.27
CA PRO A 492 10.74 26.01 -44.79
C PRO A 492 10.01 24.68 -44.49
N GLU A 493 10.73 23.57 -44.49
CA GLU A 493 10.23 22.22 -44.22
C GLU A 493 9.84 22.09 -42.74
N LEU A 494 10.68 22.63 -41.84
CA LEU A 494 10.39 22.72 -40.41
C LEU A 494 9.20 23.67 -40.16
N GLN A 495 9.14 24.84 -40.82
CA GLN A 495 7.98 25.72 -40.73
C GLN A 495 6.69 24.98 -41.06
N ALA A 496 6.63 24.27 -42.19
CA ALA A 496 5.43 23.56 -42.60
C ALA A 496 5.05 22.42 -41.63
N PHE A 497 6.04 21.70 -41.08
CA PHE A 497 5.83 20.69 -40.04
C PHE A 497 5.26 21.32 -38.76
N LEU A 498 5.81 22.44 -38.30
CA LEU A 498 5.37 23.16 -37.10
C LEU A 498 3.96 23.75 -37.27
N GLU A 499 3.66 24.40 -38.39
CA GLU A 499 2.33 24.92 -38.71
C GLU A 499 1.28 23.80 -38.73
N SER A 500 1.61 22.66 -39.34
CA SER A 500 0.73 21.48 -39.36
C SER A 500 0.52 20.88 -37.96
N ALA A 501 1.57 20.81 -37.14
CA ALA A 501 1.50 20.30 -35.76
C ALA A 501 0.72 21.23 -34.79
N ALA A 502 0.73 22.54 -35.07
CA ALA A 502 0.07 23.57 -34.28
C ALA A 502 -1.40 23.79 -34.67
N LEU A 503 -1.73 23.73 -35.96
CA LEU A 503 -3.08 23.99 -36.48
C LEU A 503 -3.96 22.73 -36.48
N CYS A 504 -3.40 21.54 -36.78
CA CYS A 504 -4.06 20.25 -36.55
C CYS A 504 -4.03 19.91 -35.06
N ASN A 505 -4.68 20.72 -34.22
CA ASN A 505 -4.53 20.67 -32.77
C ASN A 505 -5.71 21.37 -32.08
N LEU A 506 -6.34 20.71 -31.11
CA LEU A 506 -7.37 21.29 -30.24
C LEU A 506 -6.78 21.80 -28.92
N ALA A 507 -5.60 21.31 -28.53
CA ALA A 507 -4.95 21.74 -27.30
C ALA A 507 -4.54 23.21 -27.32
N SER A 508 -4.86 23.89 -26.22
CA SER A 508 -4.51 25.28 -25.97
C SER A 508 -3.50 25.39 -24.83
N LEU A 509 -2.52 26.28 -25.01
CA LEU A 509 -1.62 26.72 -23.95
C LEU A 509 -1.93 28.16 -23.56
N ARG A 510 -1.91 28.42 -22.26
CA ARG A 510 -2.02 29.76 -21.68
C ARG A 510 -0.97 29.91 -20.58
N PHE A 511 -0.23 31.01 -20.61
CA PHE A 511 0.63 31.37 -19.49
C PHE A 511 -0.19 32.11 -18.44
N ASP A 512 -0.32 31.53 -17.25
CA ASP A 512 -0.99 32.18 -16.13
C ASP A 512 0.02 33.06 -15.35
N LYS A 513 -0.35 34.33 -15.20
CA LYS A 513 0.48 35.35 -14.55
C LYS A 513 0.38 35.30 -13.02
N GLU A 514 -0.64 34.67 -12.44
CA GLU A 514 -0.80 34.58 -10.99
C GLU A 514 -0.03 33.37 -10.42
N SER A 515 -0.16 32.19 -11.04
CA SER A 515 0.64 31.00 -10.65
C SER A 515 2.06 30.99 -11.24
N ASN A 516 2.37 31.85 -12.21
CA ASN A 516 3.64 31.88 -12.96
C ASN A 516 3.96 30.55 -13.66
N GLN A 517 2.91 29.86 -14.17
CA GLN A 517 2.99 28.54 -14.78
C GLN A 517 2.23 28.48 -16.12
N TRP A 518 2.62 27.53 -16.96
CA TRP A 518 1.91 27.19 -18.20
C TRP A 518 0.73 26.27 -17.90
N GLN A 519 -0.49 26.79 -18.08
CA GLN A 519 -1.71 26.00 -18.04
C GLN A 519 -2.01 25.43 -19.43
N THR A 520 -2.28 24.13 -19.47
CA THR A 520 -2.51 23.36 -20.70
C THR A 520 -3.90 22.73 -20.66
N MET A 521 -4.70 22.87 -21.72
CA MET A 521 -5.95 22.14 -21.87
C MET A 521 -6.00 21.42 -23.21
N GLY A 522 -6.25 20.11 -23.20
CA GLY A 522 -6.29 19.25 -24.37
C GLY A 522 -5.75 17.85 -24.05
N ASP A 523 -5.67 16.99 -25.06
CA ASP A 523 -5.03 15.67 -24.94
C ASP A 523 -3.52 15.81 -24.71
N PRO A 524 -2.86 14.99 -23.84
CA PRO A 524 -1.41 15.06 -23.65
C PRO A 524 -0.61 14.94 -24.95
N THR A 525 -1.08 14.07 -25.84
CA THR A 525 -0.56 13.86 -27.21
C THR A 525 -0.55 15.15 -28.04
N GLU A 526 -1.56 16.00 -27.87
CA GLU A 526 -1.70 17.27 -28.58
C GLU A 526 -0.93 18.41 -27.93
N ILE A 527 -0.96 18.47 -26.59
CA ILE A 527 -0.16 19.39 -25.78
C ILE A 527 1.33 19.23 -26.12
N ALA A 528 1.83 18.00 -26.26
CA ALA A 528 3.21 17.72 -26.63
C ALA A 528 3.64 18.36 -27.96
N LEU A 529 2.75 18.33 -28.96
CA LEU A 529 2.97 18.94 -30.28
C LEU A 529 2.83 20.47 -30.21
N GLN A 530 1.86 20.97 -29.46
CA GLN A 530 1.61 22.41 -29.30
C GLN A 530 2.76 23.08 -28.51
N VAL A 531 3.30 22.44 -27.48
CA VAL A 531 4.51 22.84 -26.75
C VAL A 531 5.73 22.83 -27.66
N PHE A 532 5.85 21.84 -28.55
CA PHE A 532 6.92 21.79 -29.54
C PHE A 532 6.82 22.95 -30.54
N ALA A 533 5.62 23.30 -31.01
CA ALA A 533 5.42 24.46 -31.88
C ALA A 533 5.72 25.79 -31.17
N HIS A 534 5.30 25.96 -29.91
CA HIS A 534 5.58 27.16 -29.13
C HIS A 534 7.08 27.40 -28.87
N ARG A 535 7.92 26.35 -28.83
CA ARG A 535 9.39 26.48 -28.72
C ARG A 535 10.02 27.28 -29.85
N PHE A 536 9.43 27.22 -31.05
CA PHE A 536 9.88 27.95 -32.24
C PHE A 536 9.04 29.22 -32.50
N THR A 537 8.20 29.65 -31.54
CA THR A 537 7.15 30.69 -31.63
C THR A 537 5.96 30.40 -32.56
N PHE A 538 5.91 29.24 -33.23
CA PHE A 538 4.83 28.77 -34.11
C PHE A 538 3.56 28.26 -33.37
N GLY A 539 3.23 28.81 -32.20
CA GLY A 539 2.05 28.39 -31.44
C GLY A 539 0.73 28.75 -32.12
N LYS A 540 -0.31 27.90 -31.99
CA LYS A 540 -1.66 28.16 -32.56
C LYS A 540 -2.20 29.58 -32.28
N PRO A 541 -2.12 30.14 -31.04
CA PRO A 541 -2.60 31.49 -30.77
C PRO A 541 -1.83 32.59 -31.55
N THR A 542 -0.56 32.36 -31.88
CA THR A 542 0.27 33.23 -32.72
C THR A 542 -0.16 33.10 -34.18
N LEU A 543 -0.35 31.88 -34.68
CA LEU A 543 -0.75 31.61 -36.06
C LEU A 543 -2.15 32.17 -36.39
N GLU A 544 -3.11 32.02 -35.48
CA GLU A 544 -4.47 32.56 -35.66
C GLU A 544 -4.49 34.10 -35.65
N LYS A 545 -3.70 34.75 -34.78
CA LYS A 545 -3.74 36.21 -34.59
C LYS A 545 -2.80 37.00 -35.48
N GLU A 546 -1.57 36.53 -35.65
CA GLU A 546 -0.49 37.27 -36.34
C GLU A 546 -0.36 36.87 -37.81
N LYS A 547 -0.58 35.58 -38.13
CA LYS A 547 -0.65 35.09 -39.52
C LYS A 547 -2.08 35.02 -40.08
N GLY A 548 -3.11 35.27 -39.27
CA GLY A 548 -4.50 35.36 -39.71
C GLY A 548 -5.11 34.03 -40.16
N TRP A 549 -4.63 32.90 -39.65
CA TRP A 549 -5.20 31.58 -39.96
C TRP A 549 -6.61 31.42 -39.36
N LYS A 550 -7.58 30.95 -40.16
CA LYS A 550 -8.99 30.74 -39.77
C LYS A 550 -9.38 29.27 -39.97
N GLN A 551 -9.85 28.59 -38.93
CA GLN A 551 -10.40 27.24 -39.03
C GLN A 551 -11.74 27.26 -39.77
N LEU A 552 -11.96 26.35 -40.72
CA LEU A 552 -13.20 26.22 -41.51
C LEU A 552 -14.00 24.97 -41.16
N ALA A 553 -13.31 23.84 -40.95
CA ALA A 553 -13.92 22.55 -40.61
C ALA A 553 -12.93 21.67 -39.84
N GLU A 554 -13.44 20.73 -39.05
CA GLU A 554 -12.66 19.72 -38.34
C GLU A 554 -13.25 18.31 -38.49
N TYR A 555 -12.36 17.34 -38.67
CA TYR A 555 -12.65 15.91 -38.70
C TYR A 555 -11.93 15.29 -37.50
N PRO A 556 -12.60 15.18 -36.34
CA PRO A 556 -11.96 14.84 -35.08
C PRO A 556 -11.30 13.45 -35.11
N PHE A 557 -10.43 13.21 -34.13
CA PHE A 557 -9.77 11.91 -34.00
C PHE A 557 -10.80 10.80 -33.80
N ASP A 558 -10.74 9.79 -34.65
CA ASP A 558 -11.55 8.57 -34.57
C ASP A 558 -10.61 7.36 -34.40
N SER A 559 -10.87 6.55 -33.39
CA SER A 559 -10.10 5.36 -33.03
C SER A 559 -10.12 4.25 -34.09
N SER A 560 -11.10 4.26 -35.02
CA SER A 560 -11.20 3.31 -36.12
C SER A 560 -10.15 3.58 -37.20
N VAL A 561 -10.12 4.82 -37.72
CA VAL A 561 -9.17 5.30 -38.75
C VAL A 561 -7.83 5.80 -38.18
N LYS A 562 -7.77 6.07 -36.87
CA LYS A 562 -6.57 6.46 -36.09
C LYS A 562 -5.87 7.73 -36.58
N ARG A 563 -6.65 8.69 -37.06
CA ARG A 563 -6.20 9.97 -37.62
C ARG A 563 -7.20 11.10 -37.36
N MET A 564 -6.73 12.34 -37.46
CA MET A 564 -7.48 13.58 -37.33
C MET A 564 -7.07 14.52 -38.46
N SER A 565 -8.03 15.27 -39.01
CA SER A 565 -7.79 16.26 -40.06
C SER A 565 -8.54 17.56 -39.80
N VAL A 566 -7.98 18.69 -40.20
CA VAL A 566 -8.61 20.03 -40.10
C VAL A 566 -8.42 20.81 -41.38
N ILE A 567 -9.37 21.70 -41.69
CA ILE A 567 -9.29 22.61 -42.84
C ILE A 567 -9.15 24.04 -42.32
N TYR A 568 -8.14 24.74 -42.81
CA TYR A 568 -7.84 26.14 -42.48
C TYR A 568 -7.72 27.00 -43.74
N ARG A 569 -7.99 28.31 -43.62
CA ARG A 569 -7.71 29.35 -44.63
C ARG A 569 -6.63 30.28 -44.09
N CYS A 570 -5.69 30.67 -44.95
CA CYS A 570 -4.65 31.66 -44.62
C CYS A 570 -5.13 33.06 -44.99
N GLY A 571 -5.39 33.92 -44.00
CA GLY A 571 -5.88 35.28 -44.21
C GLY A 571 -7.24 35.32 -44.94
N ASP A 572 -7.33 36.18 -45.95
CA ASP A 572 -8.52 36.37 -46.81
C ASP A 572 -8.29 35.84 -48.24
N GLY A 573 -7.28 34.98 -48.44
CA GLY A 573 -7.04 34.31 -49.71
C GLY A 573 -8.04 33.17 -49.99
N PRO A 574 -8.21 32.75 -51.26
CA PRO A 574 -9.07 31.62 -51.62
C PRO A 574 -8.45 30.26 -51.20
N GLU A 575 -7.13 30.20 -51.06
CA GLU A 575 -6.41 28.96 -50.75
C GLU A 575 -6.75 28.44 -49.35
N THR A 576 -7.14 27.17 -49.30
CA THR A 576 -7.33 26.42 -48.06
C THR A 576 -6.24 25.36 -47.94
N VAL A 577 -5.92 24.97 -46.72
CA VAL A 577 -4.93 23.92 -46.42
C VAL A 577 -5.57 22.90 -45.48
N ILE A 578 -5.40 21.64 -45.83
CA ILE A 578 -5.79 20.48 -45.03
C ILE A 578 -4.56 20.05 -44.23
N PHE A 579 -4.68 19.95 -42.92
CA PHE A 579 -3.62 19.46 -42.04
C PHE A 579 -4.08 18.17 -41.34
N THR A 580 -3.28 17.11 -41.43
CA THR A 580 -3.64 15.76 -40.97
C THR A 580 -2.55 15.17 -40.08
N LYS A 581 -2.95 14.50 -39.00
CA LYS A 581 -2.04 13.76 -38.09
C LYS A 581 -2.63 12.44 -37.64
N GLY A 582 -1.79 11.47 -37.28
CA GLY A 582 -2.28 10.15 -36.89
C GLY A 582 -1.20 9.07 -36.81
N ALA A 583 -1.66 7.81 -36.75
CA ALA A 583 -0.80 6.64 -36.80
C ALA A 583 -0.06 6.56 -38.15
N VAL A 584 1.25 6.31 -38.10
CA VAL A 584 2.15 6.37 -39.27
C VAL A 584 1.69 5.48 -40.42
N GLU A 585 1.43 4.20 -40.15
CA GLU A 585 0.86 3.23 -41.11
C GLU A 585 -0.36 3.81 -41.85
N ARG A 586 -1.30 4.41 -41.11
CA ARG A 586 -2.60 4.87 -41.61
C ARG A 586 -2.56 6.20 -42.34
N ILE A 587 -1.43 6.90 -42.31
CA ILE A 587 -1.17 8.08 -43.14
C ILE A 587 -0.30 7.70 -44.35
N LEU A 588 0.65 6.78 -44.20
CA LEU A 588 1.45 6.25 -45.33
C LEU A 588 0.62 5.51 -46.39
N ASP A 589 -0.59 5.06 -46.06
CA ASP A 589 -1.55 4.50 -47.03
C ASP A 589 -2.33 5.57 -47.82
N LEU A 590 -2.24 6.84 -47.42
CA LEU A 590 -2.99 7.98 -47.97
C LEU A 590 -2.07 9.06 -48.60
N CYS A 591 -0.76 8.89 -48.49
CA CYS A 591 0.23 9.84 -48.98
C CYS A 591 0.72 9.52 -50.39
N THR A 592 0.83 10.55 -51.23
CA THR A 592 1.33 10.49 -52.62
C THR A 592 2.73 11.07 -52.78
N SER A 593 3.13 12.04 -51.93
CA SER A 593 4.50 12.58 -51.87
C SER A 593 5.02 12.71 -50.43
N VAL A 594 6.32 12.94 -50.30
CA VAL A 594 7.07 13.07 -49.04
C VAL A 594 7.99 14.28 -49.14
N GLY A 595 8.05 15.12 -48.12
CA GLY A 595 8.84 16.34 -48.12
C GLY A 595 8.15 17.52 -48.82
N ILE A 596 8.88 18.61 -49.02
CA ILE A 596 8.41 19.84 -49.67
C ILE A 596 9.58 20.43 -50.47
N GLY A 597 9.30 21.09 -51.59
CA GLY A 597 10.27 21.97 -52.26
C GLY A 597 11.41 21.17 -52.90
N GLU A 598 12.65 21.48 -52.53
CA GLU A 598 13.83 20.77 -53.06
C GLU A 598 13.93 19.31 -52.57
N TYR A 599 13.15 18.94 -51.54
CA TYR A 599 13.13 17.61 -50.94
C TYR A 599 11.82 16.84 -51.18
N GLU A 600 11.00 17.24 -52.16
CA GLU A 600 9.75 16.51 -52.47
C GLU A 600 9.99 15.26 -53.34
N GLU A 601 9.90 14.08 -52.74
CA GLU A 601 9.96 12.76 -53.40
C GLU A 601 8.56 12.14 -53.56
N PRO A 602 8.30 11.36 -54.64
CA PRO A 602 7.08 10.54 -54.74
C PRO A 602 7.08 9.42 -53.68
N MET A 603 5.89 8.99 -53.25
CA MET A 603 5.72 7.90 -52.28
C MET A 603 5.92 6.51 -52.93
N ASP A 604 7.15 6.22 -53.37
CA ASP A 604 7.54 4.90 -53.85
C ASP A 604 7.64 3.88 -52.71
N ALA A 605 7.50 2.58 -53.05
CA ALA A 605 7.53 1.49 -52.07
C ALA A 605 8.83 1.46 -51.24
N THR A 606 9.97 1.81 -51.85
CA THR A 606 11.28 1.92 -51.17
C THR A 606 11.33 3.10 -50.20
N THR A 607 10.74 4.24 -50.56
CA THR A 607 10.63 5.40 -49.66
C THR A 607 9.66 5.13 -48.50
N LYS A 608 8.54 4.44 -48.75
CA LYS A 608 7.63 3.94 -47.70
C LYS A 608 8.35 2.99 -46.73
N GLU A 609 9.18 2.08 -47.23
CA GLU A 609 10.01 1.18 -46.41
C GLU A 609 11.06 1.94 -45.57
N LYS A 610 11.76 2.94 -46.13
CA LYS A 610 12.66 3.83 -45.35
C LYS A 610 11.93 4.49 -44.17
N ILE A 611 10.71 5.01 -44.40
CA ILE A 611 9.94 5.71 -43.36
C ILE A 611 9.45 4.75 -42.26
N LEU A 612 9.06 3.52 -42.62
CA LEU A 612 8.71 2.48 -41.64
C LEU A 612 9.92 2.08 -40.78
N ASN A 613 11.09 1.85 -41.38
CA ASN A 613 12.33 1.63 -40.63
C ASN A 613 12.68 2.81 -39.70
N GLN A 614 12.46 4.05 -40.15
CA GLN A 614 12.67 5.25 -39.34
C GLN A 614 11.66 5.38 -38.19
N MET A 615 10.41 4.95 -38.38
CA MET A 615 9.41 4.82 -37.31
C MET A 615 9.85 3.79 -36.27
N ASP A 616 10.24 2.58 -36.70
CA ASP A 616 10.65 1.51 -35.79
C ASP A 616 11.87 1.91 -34.95
N PHE A 617 12.87 2.58 -35.54
CA PHE A 617 14.01 3.13 -34.80
C PHE A 617 13.60 4.08 -33.66
N LEU A 618 12.57 4.90 -33.86
CA LEU A 618 12.02 5.78 -32.83
C LEU A 618 11.19 4.98 -31.80
N ALA A 619 10.44 3.97 -32.23
CA ALA A 619 9.63 3.10 -31.36
C ALA A 619 10.48 2.16 -30.49
N GLU A 620 11.69 1.78 -30.93
CA GLU A 620 12.68 1.04 -30.12
C GLU A 620 13.29 1.89 -29.01
N GLN A 621 13.40 3.20 -29.23
CA GLN A 621 13.75 4.19 -28.19
C GLN A 621 12.59 4.48 -27.21
N GLY A 622 11.46 3.79 -27.36
CA GLY A 622 10.26 3.96 -26.54
C GLY A 622 9.47 5.22 -26.85
N LEU A 623 9.64 5.80 -28.05
CA LEU A 623 8.85 6.94 -28.48
C LEU A 623 7.53 6.50 -29.12
N ARG A 624 6.43 7.18 -28.78
CA ARG A 624 5.15 7.08 -29.49
C ARG A 624 5.25 7.93 -30.75
N VAL A 625 5.35 7.28 -31.91
CA VAL A 625 5.51 7.97 -33.21
C VAL A 625 4.16 8.36 -33.80
N LEU A 626 4.05 9.58 -34.31
CA LEU A 626 2.95 10.07 -35.13
C LEU A 626 3.48 10.57 -36.48
N ALA A 627 2.70 10.37 -37.55
CA ALA A 627 2.94 11.04 -38.82
C ALA A 627 2.17 12.38 -38.85
N ILE A 628 2.78 13.38 -39.50
CA ILE A 628 2.17 14.68 -39.79
C ILE A 628 2.22 14.88 -41.30
N ALA A 629 1.09 15.25 -41.91
CA ALA A 629 0.91 15.42 -43.34
C ALA A 629 0.05 16.66 -43.64
N ARG A 630 0.15 17.19 -44.86
CA ARG A 630 -0.69 18.29 -45.36
C ARG A 630 -1.17 18.04 -46.79
N LYS A 631 -2.19 18.78 -47.22
CA LYS A 631 -2.66 18.84 -48.61
C LYS A 631 -3.21 20.23 -48.94
N ALA A 632 -3.06 20.68 -50.18
CA ALA A 632 -3.74 21.87 -50.67
C ALA A 632 -5.26 21.58 -50.77
N GLY A 633 -6.07 22.34 -50.03
CA GLY A 633 -7.52 22.18 -49.99
C GLY A 633 -8.22 22.87 -51.17
N PRO A 634 -9.53 22.60 -51.37
CA PRO A 634 -10.30 23.20 -52.44
C PRO A 634 -10.43 24.72 -52.27
N SER A 635 -10.27 25.45 -53.37
CA SER A 635 -10.19 26.93 -53.39
C SER A 635 -11.49 27.67 -53.04
N ASN A 636 -12.61 26.95 -52.95
CA ASN A 636 -13.96 27.50 -52.73
C ASN A 636 -14.72 26.73 -51.62
N PHE A 637 -14.08 26.46 -50.47
CA PHE A 637 -14.76 25.86 -49.32
C PHE A 637 -15.62 26.89 -48.56
N GLU A 638 -16.93 26.70 -48.54
CA GLU A 638 -17.87 27.47 -47.71
C GLU A 638 -18.06 26.82 -46.33
N PRO A 639 -18.23 27.60 -45.25
CA PRO A 639 -18.64 27.06 -43.96
C PRO A 639 -19.94 26.27 -44.08
N HIS A 640 -20.05 25.17 -43.33
CA HIS A 640 -21.19 24.24 -43.33
C HIS A 640 -21.35 23.33 -44.57
N MET A 641 -20.37 23.26 -45.47
CA MET A 641 -20.35 22.24 -46.52
C MET A 641 -19.86 20.88 -45.98
N GLU A 642 -20.78 19.91 -45.79
CA GLU A 642 -20.44 18.54 -45.38
C GLU A 642 -19.80 17.75 -46.53
N ILE A 643 -18.46 17.73 -46.58
CA ILE A 643 -17.70 16.87 -47.49
C ILE A 643 -17.40 15.52 -46.80
N PRO A 644 -17.61 14.37 -47.47
CA PRO A 644 -17.24 13.06 -46.93
C PRO A 644 -15.75 12.96 -46.59
N ARG A 645 -15.45 12.41 -45.40
CA ARG A 645 -14.09 12.34 -44.82
C ARG A 645 -13.05 11.76 -45.78
N ASP A 646 -13.40 10.73 -46.53
CA ASP A 646 -12.49 10.02 -47.45
C ASP A 646 -12.04 10.84 -48.68
N GLN A 647 -12.75 11.93 -49.03
CA GLN A 647 -12.35 12.83 -50.13
C GLN A 647 -11.33 13.89 -49.67
N ILE A 648 -11.24 14.14 -48.37
CA ILE A 648 -10.31 15.10 -47.75
C ILE A 648 -9.02 14.36 -47.34
N GLU A 649 -9.15 13.14 -46.84
CA GLU A 649 -8.05 12.31 -46.34
C GLU A 649 -7.44 11.40 -47.44
N SER A 650 -7.32 11.91 -48.67
CA SER A 650 -6.62 11.28 -49.80
C SER A 650 -5.45 12.16 -50.27
N ASP A 651 -4.52 11.65 -51.08
CA ASP A 651 -3.48 12.41 -51.80
C ASP A 651 -2.69 13.40 -50.92
N LEU A 652 -2.25 12.93 -49.75
CA LEU A 652 -1.56 13.74 -48.75
C LEU A 652 -0.04 13.82 -49.04
N THR A 653 0.61 14.90 -48.62
CA THR A 653 2.08 15.01 -48.59
C THR A 653 2.59 14.81 -47.17
N LEU A 654 3.45 13.81 -46.95
CA LEU A 654 4.03 13.52 -45.63
C LEU A 654 5.13 14.54 -45.29
N LEU A 655 5.03 15.20 -44.14
CA LEU A 655 6.00 16.22 -43.70
C LEU A 655 7.06 15.69 -42.75
N GLY A 656 6.78 14.59 -42.04
CA GLY A 656 7.71 14.02 -41.08
C GLY A 656 7.05 13.19 -39.98
N LEU A 657 7.87 12.79 -39.01
CA LEU A 657 7.49 11.94 -37.89
C LEU A 657 7.77 12.65 -36.55
N ALA A 658 6.75 12.78 -35.69
CA ALA A 658 6.90 13.25 -34.32
C ALA A 658 7.07 12.07 -33.35
N GLY A 659 8.21 12.01 -32.66
CA GLY A 659 8.51 11.04 -31.61
C GLY A 659 8.18 11.60 -30.22
N LEU A 660 7.00 11.26 -29.71
CA LEU A 660 6.53 11.66 -28.38
C LEU A 660 7.06 10.72 -27.29
N TYR A 661 7.28 11.24 -26.09
CA TYR A 661 7.84 10.52 -24.94
C TYR A 661 7.03 10.82 -23.68
N ASP A 662 6.76 9.78 -22.89
CA ASP A 662 6.07 9.85 -21.60
C ASP A 662 7.12 9.63 -20.48
N PRO A 663 7.59 10.70 -19.82
CA PRO A 663 8.76 10.61 -18.94
C PRO A 663 8.45 9.87 -17.64
N PRO A 664 9.35 8.99 -17.17
CA PRO A 664 9.27 8.46 -15.81
C PRO A 664 9.35 9.59 -14.80
N ARG A 665 8.61 9.50 -13.68
CA ARG A 665 8.76 10.45 -12.58
C ARG A 665 10.17 10.33 -11.98
N LEU A 666 10.75 11.45 -11.52
CA LEU A 666 12.16 11.51 -11.11
C LEU A 666 12.45 10.56 -9.94
N GLU A 667 11.50 10.48 -9.01
CA GLU A 667 11.43 9.58 -7.86
C GLU A 667 11.39 8.08 -8.22
N THR A 668 10.77 7.70 -9.35
CA THR A 668 10.37 6.31 -9.64
C THR A 668 11.58 5.39 -9.67
N LYS A 669 12.69 5.85 -10.23
CA LYS A 669 13.92 5.05 -10.40
C LYS A 669 14.56 4.66 -9.06
N ASP A 670 14.68 5.61 -8.13
CA ASP A 670 15.31 5.33 -6.83
C ASP A 670 14.34 4.61 -5.88
N ALA A 671 13.03 4.86 -6.01
CA ALA A 671 11.99 4.10 -5.31
C ALA A 671 11.91 2.62 -5.77
N VAL A 672 11.97 2.34 -7.07
CA VAL A 672 12.06 0.97 -7.62
C VAL A 672 13.32 0.26 -7.14
N LYS A 673 14.45 0.96 -7.09
CA LYS A 673 15.71 0.45 -6.53
C LYS A 673 15.56 0.12 -5.04
N GLU A 674 14.90 0.97 -4.25
CA GLU A 674 14.66 0.72 -2.82
C GLU A 674 13.74 -0.49 -2.59
N CYS A 675 12.62 -0.61 -3.33
CA CYS A 675 11.80 -1.83 -3.32
C CYS A 675 12.62 -3.09 -3.65
N THR A 676 13.50 -3.01 -4.65
CA THR A 676 14.38 -4.13 -5.04
C THR A 676 15.36 -4.50 -3.92
N MET A 677 15.95 -3.51 -3.23
CA MET A 677 16.81 -3.74 -2.05
C MET A 677 16.03 -4.31 -0.85
N ALA A 678 14.74 -3.98 -0.72
CA ALA A 678 13.84 -4.47 0.33
C ALA A 678 13.24 -5.87 0.04
N GLY A 679 13.74 -6.57 -0.99
CA GLY A 679 13.29 -7.90 -1.40
C GLY A 679 11.93 -7.94 -2.13
N ILE A 680 11.45 -6.79 -2.62
CA ILE A 680 10.15 -6.64 -3.30
C ILE A 680 10.36 -6.61 -4.80
N ARG A 681 9.63 -7.45 -5.56
CA ARG A 681 9.70 -7.44 -7.03
C ARG A 681 8.64 -6.53 -7.63
N VAL A 682 9.07 -5.54 -8.39
CA VAL A 682 8.19 -4.62 -9.13
C VAL A 682 7.89 -5.22 -10.51
N HIS A 683 6.62 -5.18 -10.91
CA HIS A 683 6.09 -5.69 -12.17
C HIS A 683 5.32 -4.57 -12.88
N MET A 684 5.70 -4.23 -14.11
CA MET A 684 4.98 -3.28 -14.96
C MET A 684 3.91 -4.02 -15.78
N LEU A 685 2.67 -3.55 -15.72
CA LEU A 685 1.54 -4.07 -16.50
C LEU A 685 0.97 -2.91 -17.33
N THR A 686 1.03 -2.95 -18.66
CA THR A 686 0.68 -1.77 -19.47
C THR A 686 0.04 -2.13 -20.82
N GLY A 687 -0.83 -1.24 -21.32
CA GLY A 687 -1.39 -1.30 -22.68
C GLY A 687 -0.40 -0.90 -23.79
N ASP A 688 0.78 -0.38 -23.44
CA ASP A 688 1.79 0.07 -24.38
C ASP A 688 2.41 -1.07 -25.21
N HIS A 689 3.15 -0.69 -26.26
CA HIS A 689 3.92 -1.62 -27.08
C HIS A 689 5.08 -2.23 -26.28
N PRO A 690 5.46 -3.51 -26.50
CA PRO A 690 6.53 -4.15 -25.74
C PRO A 690 7.89 -3.43 -25.82
N SER A 691 8.22 -2.78 -26.94
CA SER A 691 9.45 -1.97 -27.06
C SER A 691 9.46 -0.81 -26.06
N THR A 692 8.41 0.01 -26.08
CA THR A 692 8.19 1.14 -25.16
C THR A 692 8.20 0.71 -23.70
N ALA A 693 7.44 -0.33 -23.36
CA ALA A 693 7.40 -0.86 -22.00
C ALA A 693 8.78 -1.34 -21.53
N THR A 694 9.54 -2.03 -22.40
CA THR A 694 10.91 -2.50 -22.11
C THR A 694 11.90 -1.35 -21.96
N ALA A 695 11.79 -0.30 -22.78
CA ALA A 695 12.64 0.88 -22.70
C ALA A 695 12.47 1.61 -21.35
N ILE A 696 11.22 1.94 -20.98
CA ILE A 696 10.90 2.58 -19.70
C ILE A 696 11.30 1.67 -18.52
N ALA A 697 11.03 0.36 -18.59
CA ALA A 697 11.41 -0.58 -17.53
C ALA A 697 12.93 -0.70 -17.31
N LYS A 698 13.74 -0.57 -18.37
CA LYS A 698 15.22 -0.47 -18.27
C LYS A 698 15.67 0.90 -17.76
N GLU A 699 14.92 1.97 -18.04
CA GLU A 699 15.23 3.32 -17.58
C GLU A 699 15.01 3.46 -16.06
N VAL A 700 13.83 3.07 -15.55
CA VAL A 700 13.52 3.09 -14.11
C VAL A 700 14.20 1.97 -13.31
N GLY A 701 14.68 0.91 -13.98
CA GLY A 701 15.44 -0.18 -13.34
C GLY A 701 14.63 -1.39 -12.88
N ILE A 702 13.38 -1.55 -13.36
CA ILE A 702 12.62 -2.81 -13.22
C ILE A 702 13.33 -3.95 -13.96
N ILE A 703 13.87 -3.68 -15.15
CA ILE A 703 14.73 -4.60 -15.89
C ILE A 703 16.20 -4.17 -15.68
N PRO A 704 17.11 -5.08 -15.28
CA PRO A 704 18.53 -4.77 -15.16
C PRO A 704 19.12 -4.42 -16.54
N ARG A 705 19.83 -3.29 -16.63
CA ARG A 705 20.32 -2.75 -17.92
C ARG A 705 21.33 -3.67 -18.63
N ASN A 706 22.05 -4.52 -17.89
CA ASN A 706 22.99 -5.50 -18.44
C ASN A 706 22.33 -6.89 -18.51
N THR A 707 21.45 -7.12 -19.49
CA THR A 707 20.81 -8.43 -19.70
C THR A 707 21.75 -9.51 -20.24
N GLY A 708 22.95 -9.15 -20.73
CA GLY A 708 23.91 -10.11 -21.32
C GLY A 708 24.51 -11.14 -20.35
N ASN A 709 24.23 -11.04 -19.05
CA ASN A 709 24.61 -12.03 -18.04
C ASN A 709 23.51 -13.07 -17.76
N LEU A 710 22.32 -12.93 -18.37
CA LEU A 710 21.21 -13.88 -18.29
C LEU A 710 21.23 -14.81 -19.50
N SER A 711 20.67 -16.02 -19.36
CA SER A 711 20.38 -16.84 -20.54
C SER A 711 19.32 -16.19 -21.43
N ALA A 712 19.32 -16.53 -22.72
CA ALA A 712 18.34 -16.00 -23.67
C ALA A 712 16.89 -16.36 -23.28
N GLU A 713 16.69 -17.53 -22.66
CA GLU A 713 15.40 -18.01 -22.17
C GLU A 713 14.93 -17.23 -20.93
N GLU A 714 15.83 -16.96 -19.96
CA GLU A 714 15.53 -16.07 -18.83
C GLU A 714 15.20 -14.65 -19.32
N ALA A 715 15.98 -14.10 -20.25
CA ALA A 715 15.72 -12.76 -20.81
C ALA A 715 14.34 -12.69 -21.51
N ALA A 716 13.97 -13.72 -22.27
CA ALA A 716 12.65 -13.86 -22.90
C ALA A 716 11.50 -14.21 -21.91
N SER A 717 11.83 -14.52 -20.64
CA SER A 717 10.85 -14.68 -19.57
C SER A 717 10.48 -13.34 -18.91
N LEU A 718 11.39 -12.34 -18.93
CA LEU A 718 11.19 -11.06 -18.24
C LEU A 718 10.11 -10.18 -18.88
N VAL A 719 9.93 -10.25 -20.20
CA VAL A 719 8.96 -9.46 -20.96
C VAL A 719 8.04 -10.39 -21.74
N LYS A 720 6.73 -10.22 -21.62
CA LYS A 720 5.72 -10.93 -22.43
C LYS A 720 4.64 -10.00 -22.93
N THR A 721 3.98 -10.36 -24.03
CA THR A 721 2.72 -9.73 -24.42
C THR A 721 1.55 -10.32 -23.63
N ALA A 722 0.46 -9.57 -23.47
CA ALA A 722 -0.77 -10.08 -22.87
C ALA A 722 -1.26 -11.34 -23.60
N ALA A 723 -1.29 -11.35 -24.94
CA ALA A 723 -1.68 -12.53 -25.71
C ALA A 723 -0.81 -13.79 -25.43
N GLN A 724 0.50 -13.61 -25.17
CA GLN A 724 1.39 -14.71 -24.77
C GLN A 724 1.15 -15.18 -23.34
N PHE A 725 0.83 -14.27 -22.41
CA PHE A 725 0.57 -14.60 -21.01
C PHE A 725 -0.82 -15.22 -20.83
N ASP A 726 -1.84 -14.63 -21.45
CA ASP A 726 -3.22 -15.08 -21.37
C ASP A 726 -3.48 -16.36 -22.18
N GLY A 727 -2.66 -16.65 -23.20
CA GLY A 727 -2.67 -17.92 -23.93
C GLY A 727 -2.08 -19.12 -23.17
N MET A 728 -1.40 -18.92 -22.04
CA MET A 728 -0.88 -20.00 -21.19
C MET A 728 -1.96 -20.54 -20.25
N THR A 729 -1.85 -21.82 -19.86
CA THR A 729 -2.62 -22.39 -18.74
C THR A 729 -2.15 -21.83 -17.40
N ASP A 730 -2.98 -21.94 -16.36
CA ASP A 730 -2.62 -21.47 -15.03
C ASP A 730 -1.50 -22.31 -14.39
N GLU A 731 -1.42 -23.59 -14.73
CA GLU A 731 -0.34 -24.50 -14.37
C GLU A 731 1.00 -24.12 -15.03
N GLU A 732 1.01 -23.76 -16.33
CA GLU A 732 2.20 -23.25 -17.02
C GLU A 732 2.64 -21.90 -16.44
N ILE A 733 1.70 -20.98 -16.21
CA ILE A 733 1.96 -19.69 -15.55
C ILE A 733 2.57 -19.90 -14.17
N ASP A 734 2.13 -20.90 -13.40
CA ASP A 734 2.67 -21.20 -12.07
C ASP A 734 4.01 -21.95 -12.10
N ALA A 735 4.30 -22.71 -13.17
CA ALA A 735 5.55 -23.41 -13.39
C ALA A 735 6.74 -22.49 -13.75
N LEU A 736 6.50 -21.28 -14.27
CA LEU A 736 7.58 -20.34 -14.63
C LEU A 736 8.52 -20.05 -13.43
N PRO A 737 9.86 -20.04 -13.60
CA PRO A 737 10.80 -19.72 -12.50
C PRO A 737 10.55 -18.35 -11.86
N ALA A 738 10.15 -17.37 -12.68
CA ALA A 738 9.62 -16.09 -12.26
C ALA A 738 8.44 -15.70 -13.16
N LEU A 739 7.46 -14.97 -12.62
CA LEU A 739 6.47 -14.27 -13.44
C LEU A 739 7.16 -13.08 -14.15
N PRO A 740 6.72 -12.71 -15.37
CA PRO A 740 7.32 -11.61 -16.13
C PRO A 740 7.37 -10.29 -15.35
N LEU A 741 8.46 -9.54 -15.48
CA LEU A 741 8.61 -8.21 -14.89
C LEU A 741 7.91 -7.12 -15.71
N VAL A 742 7.65 -7.37 -17.00
CA VAL A 742 6.86 -6.51 -17.88
C VAL A 742 5.84 -7.36 -18.63
N ILE A 743 4.56 -7.01 -18.53
CA ILE A 743 3.52 -7.47 -19.44
C ILE A 743 3.00 -6.25 -20.22
N ALA A 744 3.03 -6.36 -21.55
CA ALA A 744 2.68 -5.30 -22.47
C ALA A 744 1.43 -5.67 -23.31
N ARG A 745 0.69 -4.67 -23.83
CA ARG A 745 -0.66 -4.82 -24.39
C ARG A 745 -1.70 -5.41 -23.42
N CYS A 746 -1.58 -5.18 -22.12
CA CYS A 746 -2.52 -5.68 -21.10
C CYS A 746 -3.96 -5.20 -21.31
N ALA A 747 -4.91 -6.13 -21.20
CA ALA A 747 -6.31 -5.83 -20.89
C ALA A 747 -6.52 -5.75 -19.36
N PRO A 748 -7.64 -5.20 -18.87
CA PRO A 748 -7.98 -5.23 -17.44
C PRO A 748 -7.96 -6.65 -16.84
N ASP A 749 -8.44 -7.65 -17.60
CA ASP A 749 -8.45 -9.04 -17.16
C ASP A 749 -7.05 -9.68 -17.12
N THR A 750 -6.12 -9.25 -17.98
CA THR A 750 -4.70 -9.64 -17.86
C THR A 750 -4.11 -9.18 -16.52
N LYS A 751 -4.51 -7.99 -16.04
CA LYS A 751 -4.05 -7.43 -14.75
C LYS A 751 -4.60 -8.23 -13.57
N THR A 752 -5.89 -8.56 -13.56
CA THR A 752 -6.48 -9.40 -12.50
C THR A 752 -5.92 -10.84 -12.53
N ARG A 753 -5.63 -11.39 -13.71
CA ARG A 753 -5.00 -12.71 -13.85
C ARG A 753 -3.57 -12.77 -13.32
N MET A 754 -2.76 -11.73 -13.54
CA MET A 754 -1.43 -11.61 -12.93
C MET A 754 -1.48 -11.65 -11.40
N ILE A 755 -2.46 -10.95 -10.80
CA ILE A 755 -2.69 -10.97 -9.36
C ILE A 755 -3.13 -12.37 -8.89
N ALA A 756 -4.02 -13.04 -9.62
CA ALA A 756 -4.42 -14.41 -9.32
C ALA A 756 -3.23 -15.39 -9.32
N ALA A 757 -2.31 -15.28 -10.29
CA ALA A 757 -1.08 -16.07 -10.34
C ALA A 757 -0.14 -15.80 -9.14
N LEU A 758 0.00 -14.54 -8.72
CA LEU A 758 0.72 -14.20 -7.48
C LEU A 758 0.07 -14.84 -6.24
N HIS A 759 -1.27 -14.82 -6.15
CA HIS A 759 -2.01 -15.42 -5.05
C HIS A 759 -1.88 -16.96 -5.01
N ARG A 760 -1.95 -17.66 -6.16
CA ARG A 760 -1.68 -19.11 -6.24
C ARG A 760 -0.26 -19.45 -5.77
N ARG A 761 0.72 -18.66 -6.19
CA ARG A 761 2.12 -18.70 -5.74
C ARG A 761 2.32 -18.24 -4.28
N LYS A 762 1.27 -17.86 -3.56
CA LYS A 762 1.26 -17.40 -2.16
C LYS A 762 2.17 -16.18 -1.93
N ARG A 763 2.20 -15.28 -2.90
CA ARG A 763 2.87 -13.97 -2.86
C ARG A 763 1.88 -12.88 -2.52
N TYR A 764 2.33 -11.86 -1.81
CA TYR A 764 1.51 -10.71 -1.42
C TYR A 764 1.67 -9.60 -2.45
N CYS A 765 0.54 -9.16 -3.01
CA CYS A 765 0.50 -8.21 -4.12
C CYS A 765 -0.07 -6.85 -3.68
N ALA A 766 0.72 -5.79 -3.85
CA ALA A 766 0.18 -4.45 -3.94
C ALA A 766 -0.04 -4.10 -5.42
N MET A 767 -1.22 -3.60 -5.80
CA MET A 767 -1.50 -3.11 -7.15
C MET A 767 -1.56 -1.58 -7.13
N THR A 768 -0.94 -0.93 -8.10
CA THR A 768 -0.90 0.54 -8.24
C THR A 768 -1.43 0.97 -9.61
N GLY A 769 -2.34 1.93 -9.64
CA GLY A 769 -2.95 2.43 -10.88
C GLY A 769 -3.80 3.69 -10.71
N ASP A 770 -4.12 4.33 -11.83
CA ASP A 770 -4.83 5.61 -11.94
C ASP A 770 -6.16 5.48 -12.71
N GLY A 771 -6.18 4.69 -13.79
CA GLY A 771 -7.30 4.56 -14.70
C GLY A 771 -8.47 3.71 -14.20
N VAL A 772 -9.64 3.92 -14.81
CA VAL A 772 -10.85 3.08 -14.63
C VAL A 772 -10.55 1.60 -14.87
N ASN A 773 -9.68 1.33 -15.85
CA ASN A 773 -9.18 0.00 -16.23
C ASN A 773 -8.48 -0.76 -15.09
N ASP A 774 -8.00 -0.08 -14.07
CA ASP A 774 -7.31 -0.66 -12.92
C ASP A 774 -8.24 -0.97 -11.75
N ALA A 775 -9.47 -0.44 -11.72
CA ALA A 775 -10.40 -0.68 -10.61
C ALA A 775 -10.64 -2.19 -10.30
N PRO A 776 -10.76 -3.11 -11.28
CA PRO A 776 -10.88 -4.53 -11.00
C PRO A 776 -9.60 -5.16 -10.41
N SER A 777 -8.42 -4.69 -10.81
CA SER A 777 -7.13 -5.20 -10.30
C SER A 777 -6.79 -4.62 -8.93
N LEU A 778 -7.14 -3.35 -8.68
CA LEU A 778 -7.03 -2.70 -7.37
C LEU A 778 -7.88 -3.41 -6.30
N GLN A 779 -9.12 -3.81 -6.62
CA GLN A 779 -9.98 -4.60 -5.72
C GLN A 779 -9.53 -6.07 -5.56
N ALA A 780 -8.74 -6.60 -6.50
CA ALA A 780 -8.30 -7.99 -6.50
C ALA A 780 -6.99 -8.22 -5.71
N ALA A 781 -6.23 -7.18 -5.43
CA ALA A 781 -4.94 -7.22 -4.73
C ALA A 781 -5.08 -7.39 -3.20
N ASP A 782 -3.98 -7.69 -2.50
CA ASP A 782 -3.93 -7.61 -1.03
C ASP A 782 -3.92 -6.16 -0.52
N VAL A 783 -3.42 -5.24 -1.37
CA VAL A 783 -3.44 -3.79 -1.17
C VAL A 783 -3.65 -3.09 -2.53
N GLY A 784 -4.82 -2.50 -2.74
CA GLY A 784 -5.06 -1.59 -3.86
C GLY A 784 -4.56 -0.17 -3.54
N ILE A 785 -3.76 0.43 -4.42
CA ILE A 785 -3.22 1.79 -4.25
C ILE A 785 -3.60 2.64 -5.48
N ALA A 786 -4.33 3.74 -5.27
CA ALA A 786 -4.68 4.68 -6.32
C ALA A 786 -3.89 5.99 -6.26
N MET A 787 -3.70 6.60 -7.42
CA MET A 787 -3.22 7.98 -7.55
C MET A 787 -4.33 8.96 -7.10
N GLY A 788 -3.95 10.08 -6.48
CA GLY A 788 -4.88 11.01 -5.83
C GLY A 788 -5.28 12.19 -6.71
N MET A 789 -4.34 12.74 -7.48
CA MET A 789 -4.57 13.91 -8.34
C MET A 789 -4.92 13.49 -9.78
N GLY A 790 -4.05 12.72 -10.43
CA GLY A 790 -4.26 12.16 -11.78
C GLY A 790 -5.11 10.88 -11.81
N GLY A 791 -5.36 10.26 -10.66
CA GLY A 791 -6.23 9.08 -10.58
C GLY A 791 -7.70 9.41 -10.85
N SER A 792 -8.39 8.50 -11.55
CA SER A 792 -9.85 8.50 -11.65
C SER A 792 -10.49 8.26 -10.28
N ASP A 793 -11.67 8.83 -10.06
CA ASP A 793 -12.42 8.61 -8.81
C ASP A 793 -12.89 7.13 -8.69
N VAL A 794 -12.98 6.42 -9.82
CA VAL A 794 -13.19 4.97 -9.87
C VAL A 794 -12.01 4.23 -9.22
N ALA A 795 -10.76 4.50 -9.64
CA ALA A 795 -9.56 3.90 -9.05
C ALA A 795 -9.44 4.23 -7.56
N LYS A 796 -9.67 5.50 -7.17
CA LYS A 796 -9.70 5.90 -5.75
C LYS A 796 -10.76 5.12 -4.97
N SER A 797 -11.97 4.97 -5.50
CA SER A 797 -13.05 4.23 -4.85
C SER A 797 -12.74 2.73 -4.68
N ALA A 798 -12.03 2.14 -5.65
CA ALA A 798 -11.60 0.75 -5.70
C ALA A 798 -10.38 0.43 -4.81
N SER A 799 -9.53 1.42 -4.51
CA SER A 799 -8.30 1.27 -3.73
C SER A 799 -8.51 1.18 -2.22
N ASP A 800 -7.54 0.58 -1.52
CA ASP A 800 -7.42 0.64 -0.06
C ASP A 800 -6.62 1.86 0.42
N ILE A 801 -5.80 2.44 -0.45
CA ILE A 801 -4.85 3.52 -0.17
C ILE A 801 -4.84 4.51 -1.33
N VAL A 802 -4.80 5.80 -1.04
CA VAL A 802 -4.68 6.88 -2.04
C VAL A 802 -3.43 7.70 -1.76
N LEU A 803 -2.62 7.93 -2.80
CA LEU A 803 -1.41 8.76 -2.75
C LEU A 803 -1.80 10.21 -3.08
N THR A 804 -1.82 11.12 -2.11
CA THR A 804 -2.33 12.49 -2.35
C THR A 804 -1.35 13.41 -3.10
N ASP A 805 -0.19 12.91 -3.51
CA ASP A 805 0.82 13.63 -4.30
C ASP A 805 1.30 12.89 -5.55
N ASP A 806 0.66 11.77 -5.89
CA ASP A 806 1.00 10.95 -7.05
C ASP A 806 2.47 10.49 -7.14
N ASN A 807 3.19 10.50 -6.02
CA ASN A 807 4.62 10.18 -5.99
C ASN A 807 4.82 8.67 -5.72
N PHE A 808 5.55 7.98 -6.59
CA PHE A 808 5.79 6.53 -6.43
C PHE A 808 6.61 6.20 -5.17
N ALA A 809 7.47 7.11 -4.69
CA ALA A 809 8.17 6.94 -3.42
C ALA A 809 7.22 7.00 -2.20
N SER A 810 6.02 7.59 -2.31
CA SER A 810 5.00 7.54 -1.25
C SER A 810 4.55 6.09 -0.96
N ILE A 811 4.62 5.18 -1.93
CA ILE A 811 4.40 3.73 -1.74
C ILE A 811 5.49 3.12 -0.87
N VAL A 812 6.75 3.48 -1.13
CA VAL A 812 7.92 2.99 -0.38
C VAL A 812 7.84 3.45 1.08
N ASN A 813 7.49 4.72 1.29
CA ASN A 813 7.17 5.29 2.60
C ASN A 813 6.03 4.55 3.32
N ALA A 814 4.98 4.12 2.60
CA ALA A 814 3.89 3.32 3.17
C ALA A 814 4.34 1.92 3.59
N ILE A 815 5.23 1.28 2.81
CA ILE A 815 5.80 -0.04 3.12
C ILE A 815 6.73 0.05 4.34
N GLU A 816 7.59 1.08 4.42
CA GLU A 816 8.43 1.35 5.60
C GLU A 816 7.58 1.51 6.88
N GLU A 817 6.56 2.37 6.83
CA GLU A 817 5.65 2.60 7.96
C GLU A 817 4.83 1.33 8.33
N GLY A 818 4.40 0.54 7.34
CA GLY A 818 3.73 -0.75 7.56
C GLY A 818 4.63 -1.78 8.24
N ARG A 819 5.88 -1.91 7.79
CA ARG A 819 6.91 -2.75 8.44
C ARG A 819 7.20 -2.27 9.87
N ARG A 820 7.36 -0.95 10.07
CA ARG A 820 7.55 -0.33 11.40
C ARG A 820 6.41 -0.64 12.36
N MET A 821 5.16 -0.51 11.93
CA MET A 821 4.01 -0.83 12.77
C MET A 821 4.02 -2.30 13.20
N PHE A 822 4.27 -3.23 12.27
CA PHE A 822 4.29 -4.66 12.57
C PHE A 822 5.39 -5.01 13.59
N GLU A 823 6.58 -4.43 13.44
CA GLU A 823 7.68 -4.62 14.40
C GLU A 823 7.34 -4.03 15.78
N ASN A 824 6.76 -2.82 15.83
CA ASN A 824 6.34 -2.19 17.09
C ASN A 824 5.22 -2.98 17.80
N ILE A 825 4.30 -3.59 17.05
CA ILE A 825 3.27 -4.50 17.58
C ILE A 825 3.92 -5.73 18.22
N GLN A 826 4.93 -6.31 17.57
CA GLN A 826 5.70 -7.41 18.15
C GLN A 826 6.43 -7.00 19.45
N LYS A 827 6.96 -5.76 19.54
CA LYS A 827 7.63 -5.24 20.75
C LYS A 827 6.67 -5.07 21.92
N PHE A 828 5.53 -4.41 21.75
CA PHE A 828 4.60 -4.19 22.86
C PHE A 828 3.88 -5.49 23.29
N ILE A 829 3.64 -6.43 22.38
CA ILE A 829 3.08 -7.74 22.72
C ILE A 829 4.10 -8.60 23.48
N LEU A 830 5.38 -8.56 23.10
CA LEU A 830 6.44 -9.20 23.89
C LEU A 830 6.49 -8.63 25.32
N HIS A 831 6.39 -7.31 25.49
CA HIS A 831 6.32 -6.68 26.81
C HIS A 831 5.10 -7.16 27.62
N LEU A 832 3.88 -6.96 27.10
CA LEU A 832 2.62 -7.26 27.81
C LEU A 832 2.38 -8.76 28.08
N LEU A 833 3.02 -9.68 27.35
CA LEU A 833 2.91 -11.12 27.66
C LEU A 833 4.06 -11.62 28.53
N THR A 834 5.21 -10.93 28.55
CA THR A 834 6.33 -11.28 29.44
C THR A 834 5.99 -11.02 30.91
N SER A 835 5.34 -9.89 31.22
CA SER A 835 4.84 -9.57 32.57
C SER A 835 3.95 -10.70 33.09
N ASN A 836 2.95 -11.07 32.30
CA ASN A 836 1.93 -12.05 32.65
C ASN A 836 2.53 -13.47 32.82
N VAL A 837 3.55 -13.84 32.03
CA VAL A 837 4.30 -15.09 32.26
C VAL A 837 5.09 -15.02 33.57
N GLY A 838 5.72 -13.89 33.90
CA GLY A 838 6.42 -13.70 35.18
C GLY A 838 5.49 -13.82 36.39
N GLU A 839 4.32 -13.17 36.34
CA GLU A 839 3.29 -13.25 37.38
C GLU A 839 2.73 -14.67 37.53
N VAL A 840 2.39 -15.35 36.42
CA VAL A 840 1.89 -16.73 36.47
C VAL A 840 2.95 -17.70 37.01
N VAL A 841 4.24 -17.53 36.69
CA VAL A 841 5.34 -18.32 37.27
C VAL A 841 5.43 -18.09 38.78
N LEU A 842 5.42 -16.83 39.22
CA LEU A 842 5.47 -16.45 40.64
C LEU A 842 4.29 -17.02 41.43
N LEU A 843 3.07 -16.92 40.91
CA LEU A 843 1.86 -17.41 41.59
C LEU A 843 1.75 -18.93 41.59
N ILE A 844 2.10 -19.62 40.50
CA ILE A 844 2.02 -21.10 40.44
C ILE A 844 3.09 -21.77 41.30
N VAL A 845 4.33 -21.23 41.35
CA VAL A 845 5.32 -21.72 42.32
C VAL A 845 4.97 -21.25 43.74
N GLY A 846 4.33 -20.09 43.88
CA GLY A 846 3.83 -19.54 45.14
C GLY A 846 2.86 -20.45 45.90
N LEU A 847 2.14 -21.34 45.20
CA LEU A 847 1.26 -22.35 45.83
C LEU A 847 2.00 -23.30 46.77
N GLY A 848 3.33 -23.41 46.67
CA GLY A 848 4.16 -24.18 47.60
C GLY A 848 4.28 -23.56 49.00
N PHE A 849 4.04 -22.24 49.15
CA PHE A 849 4.13 -21.54 50.43
C PHE A 849 2.82 -21.66 51.20
N LYS A 850 2.66 -22.82 51.84
CA LYS A 850 1.51 -23.13 52.71
C LYS A 850 1.75 -22.69 54.15
N ASP A 851 0.77 -22.00 54.73
CA ASP A 851 0.77 -21.47 56.10
C ASP A 851 0.66 -22.59 57.16
N ASN A 852 0.48 -22.20 58.43
CA ASN A 852 0.30 -23.15 59.53
C ASN A 852 -1.03 -23.93 59.48
N THR A 853 -2.04 -23.47 58.73
CA THR A 853 -3.29 -24.21 58.44
C THR A 853 -3.23 -25.04 57.15
N ASN A 854 -2.10 -25.03 56.44
CA ASN A 854 -1.83 -25.64 55.12
C ASN A 854 -2.55 -25.00 53.91
N ILE A 855 -3.05 -23.76 54.08
CA ILE A 855 -3.59 -22.90 53.02
C ILE A 855 -2.45 -22.15 52.33
N SER A 856 -2.52 -21.97 51.01
CA SER A 856 -1.48 -21.32 50.21
C SER A 856 -1.52 -19.79 50.36
N ILE A 857 -0.36 -19.15 50.60
CA ILE A 857 -0.24 -17.69 50.74
C ILE A 857 0.17 -17.05 49.41
N PHE A 858 -0.58 -16.06 48.92
CA PHE A 858 -0.23 -15.41 47.65
C PHE A 858 1.00 -14.47 47.80
N PRO A 859 2.02 -14.57 46.91
CA PRO A 859 3.14 -13.61 46.86
C PRO A 859 2.78 -12.20 46.36
N LEU A 860 1.67 -12.06 45.63
CA LEU A 860 1.09 -10.80 45.16
C LEU A 860 -0.42 -10.80 45.36
N SER A 861 -0.98 -9.68 45.81
CA SER A 861 -2.43 -9.51 45.93
C SER A 861 -3.08 -9.22 44.56
N PRO A 862 -4.36 -9.56 44.35
CA PRO A 862 -5.02 -9.32 43.08
C PRO A 862 -5.08 -7.82 42.72
N LEU A 863 -5.09 -6.93 43.71
CA LEU A 863 -5.04 -5.48 43.48
C LEU A 863 -3.64 -4.97 43.10
N GLN A 864 -2.57 -5.62 43.58
CA GLN A 864 -1.21 -5.36 43.09
C GLN A 864 -1.08 -5.78 41.61
N ILE A 865 -1.62 -6.95 41.24
CA ILE A 865 -1.62 -7.47 39.85
C ILE A 865 -2.40 -6.54 38.91
N LEU A 866 -3.61 -6.12 39.30
CA LEU A 866 -4.41 -5.16 38.52
C LEU A 866 -3.70 -3.81 38.39
N TRP A 867 -3.03 -3.31 39.44
CA TRP A 867 -2.22 -2.09 39.35
C TRP A 867 -1.07 -2.24 38.34
N ILE A 868 -0.35 -3.36 38.38
CA ILE A 868 0.76 -3.64 37.48
C ILE A 868 0.29 -3.68 36.02
N ASN A 869 -0.73 -4.50 35.71
CA ASN A 869 -1.18 -4.76 34.35
C ASN A 869 -2.09 -3.68 33.75
N MET A 870 -2.96 -3.04 34.54
CA MET A 870 -3.81 -1.97 34.03
C MET A 870 -3.04 -0.65 33.89
N LEU A 871 -2.24 -0.28 34.89
CA LEU A 871 -1.58 1.04 34.94
C LEU A 871 -0.10 0.99 34.53
N THR A 872 0.73 0.17 35.16
CA THR A 872 2.20 0.33 35.02
C THR A 872 2.76 -0.18 33.69
N SER A 873 2.26 -1.28 33.13
CA SER A 873 2.74 -1.85 31.86
C SER A 873 2.07 -1.23 30.61
N SER A 874 0.84 -0.73 30.76
CA SER A 874 0.07 -0.11 29.66
C SER A 874 0.76 1.12 29.06
N PHE A 875 1.32 2.02 29.86
CA PHE A 875 1.99 3.21 29.34
C PHE A 875 3.30 2.91 28.58
N PRO A 876 4.22 2.05 29.09
CA PRO A 876 5.35 1.57 28.29
C PRO A 876 4.92 0.82 27.02
N ALA A 877 3.84 0.03 27.03
CA ALA A 877 3.30 -0.60 25.82
C ALA A 877 2.85 0.43 24.77
N PHE A 878 2.13 1.49 25.19
CA PHE A 878 1.82 2.65 24.34
C PHE A 878 3.07 3.43 23.88
N GLY A 879 4.20 3.32 24.58
CA GLY A 879 5.49 3.87 24.19
C GLY A 879 6.17 3.05 23.11
N LEU A 880 6.28 1.74 23.30
CA LEU A 880 6.82 0.78 22.32
C LEU A 880 6.04 0.80 21.00
N GLY A 881 4.71 0.98 21.05
CA GLY A 881 3.87 1.20 19.86
C GLY A 881 4.29 2.41 19.01
N ARG A 882 4.94 3.40 19.61
CA ARG A 882 5.35 4.67 18.97
C ARG A 882 6.83 4.73 18.55
N GLU A 883 7.59 3.65 18.73
CA GLU A 883 9.02 3.63 18.39
C GLU A 883 9.29 3.93 16.90
N LYS A 884 10.47 4.45 16.58
CA LYS A 884 10.90 4.73 15.20
C LYS A 884 11.16 3.44 14.42
N ALA A 885 11.27 3.56 13.09
CA ALA A 885 11.75 2.46 12.25
C ALA A 885 13.21 2.12 12.60
N ASP A 886 13.55 0.85 12.50
CA ASP A 886 14.94 0.39 12.40
C ASP A 886 15.53 0.87 11.06
N ALA A 887 16.75 1.41 11.07
CA ALA A 887 17.42 1.86 9.84
C ALA A 887 17.57 0.73 8.79
N ALA A 888 17.60 -0.54 9.22
CA ALA A 888 17.63 -1.70 8.34
C ALA A 888 16.25 -2.19 7.88
N VAL A 889 15.14 -1.50 8.19
CA VAL A 889 13.78 -1.99 7.86
C VAL A 889 13.54 -2.19 6.35
N MET A 890 14.18 -1.39 5.50
CA MET A 890 14.15 -1.50 4.03
C MET A 890 15.33 -2.30 3.44
N HIS A 891 16.17 -2.88 4.30
CA HIS A 891 17.24 -3.82 3.91
C HIS A 891 16.96 -5.27 4.34
N ARG A 892 15.79 -5.52 4.94
CA ARG A 892 15.27 -6.85 5.28
C ARG A 892 14.25 -7.31 4.23
N PRO A 893 14.07 -8.63 4.02
CA PRO A 893 13.00 -9.15 3.17
C PRO A 893 11.60 -8.89 3.77
N PRO A 894 10.51 -8.97 2.99
CA PRO A 894 9.15 -8.86 3.49
C PRO A 894 8.82 -9.96 4.52
N HIS A 895 8.02 -9.62 5.54
CA HIS A 895 7.71 -10.58 6.60
C HIS A 895 6.68 -11.64 6.17
N ASP A 896 6.82 -12.86 6.69
CA ASP A 896 5.87 -13.95 6.44
C ASP A 896 4.58 -13.77 7.30
N THR A 897 3.57 -13.18 6.68
CA THR A 897 2.24 -12.89 7.24
C THR A 897 1.54 -14.12 7.85
N LYS A 898 1.87 -15.35 7.40
CA LYS A 898 1.28 -16.59 7.92
C LYS A 898 1.69 -16.80 9.37
N LYS A 899 3.01 -16.70 9.66
CA LYS A 899 3.53 -16.59 11.03
C LYS A 899 2.84 -15.42 11.72
N GLY A 900 2.89 -14.24 11.06
CA GLY A 900 2.37 -13.01 11.63
C GLY A 900 3.09 -12.67 12.94
N VAL A 901 2.41 -11.95 13.82
CA VAL A 901 3.02 -11.34 15.02
C VAL A 901 3.64 -12.38 15.96
N PHE A 902 3.00 -13.54 16.17
CA PHE A 902 3.51 -14.62 17.03
C PHE A 902 4.54 -15.51 16.31
N THR A 903 5.74 -14.97 16.09
CA THR A 903 6.88 -15.77 15.64
C THR A 903 7.38 -16.68 16.76
N TRP A 904 8.00 -17.81 16.39
CA TRP A 904 8.59 -18.71 17.38
C TRP A 904 9.70 -18.05 18.22
N GLN A 905 10.43 -17.07 17.65
CA GLN A 905 11.38 -16.26 18.42
C GLN A 905 10.67 -15.51 19.55
N ILE A 906 9.56 -14.84 19.27
CA ILE A 906 8.83 -14.05 20.28
C ILE A 906 8.25 -14.95 21.36
N ILE A 907 7.75 -16.14 21.01
CA ILE A 907 7.27 -17.13 21.98
C ILE A 907 8.41 -17.60 22.91
N VAL A 908 9.59 -17.89 22.36
CA VAL A 908 10.76 -18.31 23.15
C VAL A 908 11.32 -17.15 24.00
N ASP A 909 11.43 -15.95 23.44
CA ASP A 909 11.87 -14.74 24.14
C ASP A 909 10.92 -14.44 25.33
N MET A 910 9.60 -14.43 25.09
CA MET A 910 8.55 -14.25 26.12
C MET A 910 8.67 -15.26 27.26
N LEU A 911 8.82 -16.56 26.95
CA LEU A 911 8.96 -17.61 27.95
C LEU A 911 10.25 -17.46 28.77
N ILE A 912 11.38 -17.14 28.13
CA ILE A 912 12.67 -17.01 28.81
C ILE A 912 12.70 -15.76 29.70
N TYR A 913 12.31 -14.60 29.17
CA TYR A 913 12.29 -13.36 29.96
C TYR A 913 11.27 -13.44 31.10
N GLY A 914 10.10 -14.05 30.87
CA GLY A 914 9.07 -14.23 31.90
C GLY A 914 9.51 -15.17 33.01
N VAL A 915 10.17 -16.30 32.67
CA VAL A 915 10.75 -17.21 33.67
C VAL A 915 11.87 -16.55 34.47
N ILE A 916 12.73 -15.72 33.86
CA ILE A 916 13.75 -14.96 34.60
C ILE A 916 13.09 -13.96 35.56
N MET A 917 12.08 -13.22 35.10
CA MET A 917 11.35 -12.23 35.90
C MET A 917 10.61 -12.86 37.10
N GLY A 918 9.92 -13.99 36.86
CA GLY A 918 9.27 -14.78 37.91
C GLY A 918 10.27 -15.43 38.87
N ALA A 919 11.46 -15.83 38.40
CA ALA A 919 12.49 -16.42 39.25
C ALA A 919 13.19 -15.40 40.16
N CYS A 920 13.45 -14.18 39.68
CA CYS A 920 14.01 -13.10 40.52
C CYS A 920 13.05 -12.73 41.66
N THR A 921 11.79 -12.47 41.32
CA THR A 921 10.75 -12.07 42.29
C THR A 921 10.42 -13.19 43.29
N LEU A 922 10.38 -14.44 42.84
CA LEU A 922 10.27 -15.62 43.71
C LEU A 922 11.48 -15.73 44.66
N LEU A 923 12.69 -15.48 44.18
CA LEU A 923 13.90 -15.53 45.01
C LEU A 923 13.88 -14.47 46.11
N THR A 924 13.44 -13.24 45.82
CA THR A 924 13.21 -12.19 46.83
C THR A 924 12.19 -12.62 47.88
N PHE A 925 11.07 -13.22 47.47
CA PHE A 925 10.06 -13.75 48.41
C PHE A 925 10.67 -14.82 49.33
N VAL A 926 11.43 -15.77 48.77
CA VAL A 926 12.11 -16.83 49.53
C VAL A 926 13.16 -16.27 50.49
N ILE A 927 13.97 -15.29 50.07
CA ILE A 927 14.99 -14.67 50.92
C ILE A 927 14.35 -13.98 52.13
N ILE A 928 13.23 -13.28 51.95
CA ILE A 928 12.56 -12.58 53.06
C ILE A 928 11.91 -13.59 54.03
N ILE A 929 11.19 -14.61 53.52
CA ILE A 929 10.47 -15.59 54.35
C ILE A 929 11.41 -16.59 55.06
N TYR A 930 12.44 -17.11 54.37
CA TYR A 930 13.30 -18.20 54.86
C TYR A 930 14.75 -17.79 55.18
N GLY A 931 15.21 -16.63 54.71
CA GLY A 931 16.55 -16.12 54.98
C GLY A 931 16.61 -15.12 56.15
N VAL A 932 15.50 -14.41 56.42
CA VAL A 932 15.38 -13.43 57.51
C VAL A 932 14.23 -13.77 58.48
N GLY A 933 13.16 -14.41 57.99
CA GLY A 933 12.15 -15.06 58.85
C GLY A 933 12.49 -16.50 59.22
N ASP A 934 11.78 -17.03 60.23
CA ASP A 934 11.87 -18.41 60.73
C ASP A 934 11.16 -19.42 59.80
N GLY A 935 11.26 -19.23 58.48
CA GLY A 935 10.64 -20.05 57.45
C GLY A 935 9.13 -20.19 57.63
N LYS A 936 8.64 -21.43 57.80
CA LYS A 936 7.19 -21.70 57.92
C LYS A 936 6.56 -21.01 59.15
N ALA A 937 7.30 -20.77 60.22
CA ALA A 937 6.76 -20.06 61.39
C ALA A 937 6.41 -18.60 61.06
N SER A 938 7.16 -17.94 60.16
CA SER A 938 6.92 -16.56 59.71
C SER A 938 5.85 -16.42 58.62
N LEU A 939 5.13 -17.49 58.27
CA LEU A 939 4.00 -17.45 57.33
C LEU A 939 2.65 -17.11 57.99
N GLY A 940 2.54 -17.18 59.32
CA GLY A 940 1.33 -16.78 60.06
C GLY A 940 0.10 -17.69 59.84
N VAL A 941 -1.10 -17.07 59.89
CA VAL A 941 -2.45 -17.65 59.69
C VAL A 941 -3.38 -16.55 59.14
N ASP A 942 -4.26 -16.86 58.17
CA ASP A 942 -5.12 -15.91 57.42
C ASP A 942 -4.44 -14.57 57.07
N CYS A 943 -3.20 -14.67 56.60
CA CYS A 943 -2.44 -13.53 56.08
C CYS A 943 -2.90 -13.12 54.66
N ASN A 944 -3.86 -13.81 54.07
CA ASN A 944 -4.44 -13.46 52.77
C ASN A 944 -5.61 -12.46 52.89
N ARG A 945 -6.27 -12.39 54.07
CA ARG A 945 -7.40 -11.48 54.32
C ARG A 945 -7.14 -10.50 55.46
N THR A 946 -6.44 -10.92 56.52
CA THR A 946 -6.22 -10.08 57.71
C THR A 946 -4.80 -9.52 57.80
N SER A 947 -4.67 -8.34 58.41
CA SER A 947 -3.37 -7.73 58.73
C SER A 947 -3.13 -7.87 60.23
N SER A 948 -2.26 -8.80 60.62
CA SER A 948 -1.82 -9.02 62.00
C SER A 948 -0.28 -8.98 62.10
N ASP A 949 0.26 -8.81 63.31
CA ASP A 949 1.71 -8.76 63.51
C ASP A 949 2.42 -10.05 63.08
N ALA A 950 1.75 -11.21 63.22
CA ALA A 950 2.22 -12.50 62.73
C ALA A 950 2.34 -12.56 61.19
N CYS A 951 1.63 -11.69 60.47
CA CYS A 951 1.69 -11.57 59.01
C CYS A 951 2.66 -10.49 58.53
N ALA A 952 3.35 -9.76 59.41
CA ALA A 952 4.19 -8.63 59.03
C ALA A 952 5.30 -9.02 58.03
N THR A 953 5.93 -10.18 58.21
CA THR A 953 6.97 -10.71 57.29
C THR A 953 6.40 -10.98 55.89
N VAL A 954 5.21 -11.57 55.80
CA VAL A 954 4.48 -11.80 54.53
C VAL A 954 4.11 -10.46 53.87
N PHE A 955 3.61 -9.50 54.64
CA PHE A 955 3.22 -8.18 54.13
C PHE A 955 4.42 -7.36 53.62
N ARG A 956 5.61 -7.52 54.20
CA ARG A 956 6.87 -6.94 53.67
C ARG A 956 7.36 -7.68 52.42
N ALA A 957 7.30 -9.02 52.42
CA ALA A 957 7.67 -9.81 51.25
C ALA A 957 6.82 -9.42 50.03
N ARG A 958 5.50 -9.26 50.20
CA ARG A 958 4.58 -8.75 49.15
C ARG A 958 4.96 -7.36 48.64
N ALA A 959 5.33 -6.43 49.52
CA ALA A 959 5.72 -5.08 49.11
C ALA A 959 7.06 -5.08 48.35
N ALA A 960 8.04 -5.88 48.78
CA ALA A 960 9.31 -6.04 48.08
C ALA A 960 9.13 -6.66 46.69
N VAL A 961 8.35 -7.74 46.59
CA VAL A 961 8.02 -8.43 45.32
C VAL A 961 7.24 -7.51 44.37
N PHE A 962 6.26 -6.74 44.87
CA PHE A 962 5.53 -5.75 44.08
C PHE A 962 6.44 -4.63 43.55
N ALA A 963 7.31 -4.09 44.40
CA ALA A 963 8.27 -3.05 44.01
C ALA A 963 9.27 -3.54 42.96
N GLU A 964 9.84 -4.72 43.18
CA GLU A 964 10.74 -5.40 42.25
C GLU A 964 10.05 -5.68 40.91
N LEU A 965 8.93 -6.40 40.91
CA LEU A 965 8.24 -6.80 39.68
C LEU A 965 7.84 -5.58 38.84
N THR A 966 7.34 -4.52 39.49
CA THR A 966 7.02 -3.25 38.81
C THR A 966 8.26 -2.69 38.11
N TRP A 967 9.41 -2.63 38.77
CA TRP A 967 10.66 -2.14 38.15
C TRP A 967 11.20 -3.09 37.06
N LEU A 968 11.13 -4.41 37.23
CA LEU A 968 11.53 -5.38 36.20
C LEU A 968 10.68 -5.23 34.92
N ILE A 969 9.36 -5.08 35.07
CA ILE A 969 8.44 -4.85 33.96
C ILE A 969 8.78 -3.53 33.26
N LEU A 970 8.88 -2.42 34.00
CA LEU A 970 9.16 -1.10 33.42
C LEU A 970 10.50 -1.07 32.66
N ILE A 971 11.56 -1.68 33.21
CA ILE A 971 12.88 -1.78 32.57
C ILE A 971 12.86 -2.73 31.35
N SER A 972 12.03 -3.78 31.37
CA SER A 972 11.84 -4.65 30.20
C SER A 972 11.38 -3.88 28.96
N ALA A 973 10.66 -2.77 29.13
CA ALA A 973 10.22 -1.94 28.00
C ALA A 973 11.37 -1.17 27.33
N TRP A 974 12.48 -0.89 28.03
CA TRP A 974 13.70 -0.38 27.40
C TRP A 974 14.53 -1.49 26.76
N GLU A 975 14.60 -2.67 27.41
CA GLU A 975 15.25 -3.85 26.84
C GLU A 975 14.59 -4.32 25.53
N PHE A 976 13.26 -4.25 25.43
CA PHE A 976 12.50 -4.76 24.28
C PHE A 976 12.35 -3.75 23.13
N LYS A 977 13.07 -2.61 23.17
CA LYS A 977 13.17 -1.69 22.03
C LYS A 977 13.69 -2.35 20.75
N HIS A 978 14.49 -3.43 20.87
CA HIS A 978 14.95 -4.25 19.75
C HIS A 978 15.27 -5.70 20.18
N PHE A 979 14.95 -6.71 19.35
CA PHE A 979 14.93 -8.13 19.76
C PHE A 979 16.31 -8.84 19.84
N ARG A 980 17.34 -8.32 19.15
CA ARG A 980 18.69 -8.92 19.07
C ARG A 980 19.81 -8.01 19.63
N ASN A 981 19.84 -6.74 19.20
CA ASN A 981 20.79 -5.71 19.65
C ASN A 981 20.69 -5.43 21.16
N SER A 982 21.72 -4.78 21.69
CA SER A 982 21.82 -4.48 23.12
C SER A 982 21.07 -3.20 23.46
N MET A 983 20.53 -3.09 24.68
CA MET A 983 20.00 -1.81 25.19
C MET A 983 21.09 -0.72 25.23
N PHE A 984 22.36 -1.10 25.42
CA PHE A 984 23.51 -0.19 25.46
C PHE A 984 24.08 0.21 24.09
N ASN A 985 23.62 -0.43 23.02
CA ASN A 985 23.97 -0.11 21.63
C ASN A 985 22.84 -0.60 20.71
N LEU A 986 21.84 0.26 20.52
CA LEU A 986 20.59 -0.09 19.84
C LEU A 986 20.72 -0.04 18.31
N ASP A 987 21.44 0.95 17.76
CA ASP A 987 21.69 1.10 16.32
C ASP A 987 23.20 1.21 16.00
N PRO A 988 23.86 0.10 15.61
CA PRO A 988 25.27 0.09 15.24
C PRO A 988 25.54 0.56 13.80
N LEU A 989 24.52 0.89 13.01
CA LEU A 989 24.63 1.33 11.61
C LEU A 989 24.45 2.84 11.44
N ARG A 990 24.14 3.57 12.52
CA ARG A 990 23.87 5.01 12.55
C ARG A 990 25.12 5.89 12.33
N VAL A 991 25.76 5.73 11.17
CA VAL A 991 26.78 6.66 10.65
C VAL A 991 26.07 7.97 10.27
N THR A 992 25.93 8.85 11.27
CA THR A 992 25.52 10.23 11.06
C THR A 992 26.61 10.95 10.26
N SER A 993 26.19 11.74 9.27
CA SER A 993 27.10 12.42 8.33
C SER A 993 28.03 13.44 9.00
N ASP A 994 27.61 13.99 10.14
CA ASP A 994 28.20 15.20 10.74
C ASP A 994 28.65 15.04 12.21
N GLU A 995 28.41 13.90 12.86
CA GLU A 995 28.76 13.68 14.27
C GLU A 995 29.78 12.55 14.48
N ARG A 996 30.70 12.74 15.44
CA ARG A 996 31.67 11.72 15.83
C ARG A 996 30.94 10.55 16.52
N PRO A 997 31.34 9.28 16.29
CA PRO A 997 30.70 8.13 16.92
C PRO A 997 30.86 8.18 18.45
N THR A 998 29.75 8.46 19.15
CA THR A 998 29.71 8.51 20.62
C THR A 998 29.92 7.14 21.21
N THR A 999 30.93 6.97 22.05
CA THR A 999 31.36 5.67 22.60
C THR A 999 30.31 4.97 23.47
N PHE A 1000 29.25 5.67 23.90
CA PHE A 1000 28.15 5.12 24.69
C PHE A 1000 26.82 5.85 24.39
N PRO A 1001 26.00 5.39 23.43
CA PRO A 1001 24.82 6.13 22.96
C PRO A 1001 23.57 5.97 23.85
N PHE A 1002 23.56 5.03 24.81
CA PHE A 1002 22.42 4.64 25.68
C PHE A 1002 21.43 5.78 26.04
N PHE A 1003 21.90 6.88 26.62
CA PHE A 1003 21.02 7.98 27.06
C PHE A 1003 20.30 8.68 25.89
N ARG A 1004 20.95 8.79 24.72
CA ARG A 1004 20.35 9.33 23.48
C ARG A 1004 19.29 8.36 22.94
N ASP A 1005 19.63 7.07 22.88
CA ASP A 1005 18.78 6.02 22.31
C ASP A 1005 17.50 5.77 23.14
N VAL A 1006 17.58 5.89 24.47
CA VAL A 1006 16.41 5.80 25.35
C VAL A 1006 15.56 7.09 25.27
N TRP A 1007 16.18 8.27 25.31
CA TRP A 1007 15.49 9.56 25.28
C TRP A 1007 14.80 9.86 23.92
N GLU A 1008 15.25 9.25 22.82
CA GLU A 1008 14.64 9.43 21.49
C GLU A 1008 13.15 9.03 21.44
N ASN A 1009 12.68 8.19 22.37
CA ASN A 1009 11.25 7.99 22.65
C ASN A 1009 10.88 8.57 24.01
N GLN A 1010 10.72 9.90 24.07
CA GLN A 1010 10.41 10.64 25.29
C GLN A 1010 9.14 10.15 26.01
N PHE A 1011 8.13 9.66 25.27
CA PHE A 1011 6.91 9.10 25.87
C PHE A 1011 7.22 7.80 26.63
N LEU A 1012 8.00 6.89 26.03
CA LEU A 1012 8.45 5.66 26.69
C LEU A 1012 9.36 5.95 27.90
N PHE A 1013 10.26 6.93 27.79
CA PHE A 1013 11.09 7.37 28.92
C PHE A 1013 10.24 7.86 30.10
N TRP A 1014 9.34 8.82 29.87
CA TRP A 1014 8.49 9.36 30.95
C TRP A 1014 7.50 8.34 31.49
N ALA A 1015 6.96 7.43 30.67
CA ALA A 1015 6.13 6.32 31.13
C ALA A 1015 6.89 5.42 32.13
N VAL A 1016 8.13 5.05 31.82
CA VAL A 1016 8.98 4.24 32.70
C VAL A 1016 9.35 4.98 33.98
N VAL A 1017 9.76 6.25 33.89
CA VAL A 1017 10.12 7.06 35.07
C VAL A 1017 8.94 7.30 36.00
N ILE A 1018 7.77 7.68 35.47
CA ILE A 1018 6.56 7.90 36.28
C ILE A 1018 6.07 6.59 36.89
N GLY A 1019 6.12 5.48 36.14
CA GLY A 1019 5.82 4.14 36.66
C GLY A 1019 6.74 3.75 37.81
N ALA A 1020 8.06 3.97 37.67
CA ALA A 1020 9.04 3.60 38.70
C ALA A 1020 8.87 4.44 39.98
N VAL A 1021 8.54 5.72 39.84
CA VAL A 1021 8.22 6.63 40.95
C VAL A 1021 6.89 6.26 41.62
N SER A 1022 5.92 5.68 40.89
CA SER A 1022 4.60 5.30 41.44
C SER A 1022 4.66 4.21 42.52
N VAL A 1023 5.76 3.45 42.60
CA VAL A 1023 5.97 2.42 43.62
C VAL A 1023 6.07 3.01 45.03
N PHE A 1024 6.78 4.14 45.20
CA PHE A 1024 6.98 4.76 46.51
C PHE A 1024 5.66 5.14 47.23
N PRO A 1025 4.71 5.87 46.61
CA PRO A 1025 3.42 6.15 47.25
C PRO A 1025 2.59 4.88 47.47
N ALA A 1026 2.61 3.91 46.56
CA ALA A 1026 1.87 2.64 46.73
C ALA A 1026 2.36 1.81 47.94
N VAL A 1027 3.65 1.86 48.25
CA VAL A 1027 4.28 1.17 49.39
C VAL A 1027 4.10 1.93 50.71
N TYR A 1028 4.24 3.26 50.71
CA TYR A 1028 4.33 4.04 51.95
C TYR A 1028 3.08 4.84 52.36
N ILE A 1029 2.09 5.08 51.48
CA ILE A 1029 0.87 5.79 51.89
C ILE A 1029 0.04 4.90 52.84
N PRO A 1030 -0.26 5.37 54.07
CA PRO A 1030 -1.07 4.61 55.03
C PRO A 1030 -2.47 4.29 54.49
N GLY A 1031 -2.98 3.11 54.81
CA GLY A 1031 -4.29 2.62 54.35
C GLY A 1031 -4.25 2.09 52.92
N LEU A 1032 -3.67 2.84 51.97
CA LEU A 1032 -3.41 2.33 50.62
C LEU A 1032 -2.53 1.08 50.66
N ASN A 1033 -1.49 1.09 51.50
CA ASN A 1033 -0.63 -0.07 51.66
C ASN A 1033 -1.31 -1.25 52.37
N THR A 1034 -1.82 -1.05 53.59
CA THR A 1034 -2.31 -2.15 54.43
C THR A 1034 -3.72 -2.64 54.11
N GLN A 1035 -4.64 -1.75 53.71
CA GLN A 1035 -6.05 -2.11 53.46
C GLN A 1035 -6.32 -2.44 51.98
N VAL A 1036 -5.67 -1.74 51.03
CA VAL A 1036 -5.89 -1.97 49.59
C VAL A 1036 -4.90 -3.00 49.05
N PHE A 1037 -3.59 -2.73 49.10
CA PHE A 1037 -2.59 -3.63 48.51
C PHE A 1037 -2.25 -4.87 49.35
N LYS A 1038 -2.73 -4.95 50.60
CA LYS A 1038 -2.44 -6.05 51.57
C LYS A 1038 -0.93 -6.24 51.79
N HIS A 1039 -0.18 -5.14 51.90
CA HIS A 1039 1.30 -5.11 52.09
C HIS A 1039 1.77 -4.05 53.13
N GLN A 1040 3.05 -4.08 53.54
CA GLN A 1040 3.65 -3.16 54.54
C GLN A 1040 4.90 -2.46 53.97
N GLY A 1041 5.16 -1.23 54.39
CA GLY A 1041 6.35 -0.46 53.99
C GLY A 1041 7.67 -1.19 54.26
N ILE A 1042 8.55 -1.19 53.26
CA ILE A 1042 9.85 -1.87 53.27
C ILE A 1042 11.02 -0.97 53.68
N SER A 1043 12.19 -1.56 53.89
CA SER A 1043 13.39 -0.99 54.49
C SER A 1043 14.66 -1.47 53.77
N TRP A 1044 15.39 -2.44 54.33
CA TRP A 1044 16.55 -3.10 53.70
C TRP A 1044 16.16 -3.90 52.45
N GLU A 1045 14.90 -4.33 52.37
CA GLU A 1045 14.35 -5.15 51.28
C GLU A 1045 14.45 -4.45 49.91
N TRP A 1046 14.55 -3.11 49.87
CA TRP A 1046 14.89 -2.34 48.67
C TRP A 1046 16.21 -2.80 48.02
N GLY A 1047 17.18 -3.25 48.80
CA GLY A 1047 18.45 -3.77 48.30
C GLY A 1047 18.28 -5.03 47.45
N LEU A 1048 17.27 -5.86 47.74
CA LEU A 1048 16.90 -7.01 46.91
C LEU A 1048 16.28 -6.53 45.59
N ALA A 1049 15.30 -5.62 45.64
CA ALA A 1049 14.65 -5.08 44.45
C ALA A 1049 15.65 -4.40 43.49
N PHE A 1050 16.59 -3.60 44.01
CA PHE A 1050 17.68 -3.03 43.20
C PHE A 1050 18.64 -4.11 42.66
N GLY A 1051 18.99 -5.12 43.47
CA GLY A 1051 19.85 -6.23 43.05
C GLY A 1051 19.25 -7.05 41.90
N SER A 1052 17.98 -7.41 42.02
CA SER A 1052 17.24 -8.16 40.99
C SER A 1052 17.15 -7.41 39.66
N VAL A 1053 17.05 -6.07 39.66
CA VAL A 1053 17.10 -5.27 38.43
C VAL A 1053 18.41 -5.52 37.65
N PHE A 1054 19.56 -5.54 38.32
CA PHE A 1054 20.84 -5.85 37.66
C PHE A 1054 20.90 -7.30 37.18
N VAL A 1055 20.41 -8.26 37.97
CA VAL A 1055 20.36 -9.69 37.59
C VAL A 1055 19.47 -9.91 36.37
N PHE A 1056 18.31 -9.25 36.30
CA PHE A 1056 17.38 -9.33 35.17
C PHE A 1056 18.00 -8.75 33.89
N ILE A 1057 18.58 -7.55 33.94
CA ILE A 1057 19.28 -6.93 32.80
C ILE A 1057 20.40 -7.85 32.29
N LEU A 1058 21.22 -8.40 33.20
CA LEU A 1058 22.28 -9.34 32.84
C LEU A 1058 21.74 -10.63 32.21
N GLY A 1059 20.61 -11.16 32.69
CA GLY A 1059 19.95 -12.33 32.11
C GLY A 1059 19.39 -12.07 30.71
N VAL A 1060 18.72 -10.93 30.51
CA VAL A 1060 18.18 -10.51 29.21
C VAL A 1060 19.30 -10.27 28.20
N GLU A 1061 20.37 -9.55 28.57
CA GLU A 1061 21.51 -9.33 27.68
C GLU A 1061 22.36 -10.58 27.44
N ALA A 1062 22.46 -11.50 28.41
CA ALA A 1062 23.07 -12.81 28.18
C ALA A 1062 22.28 -13.61 27.13
N TRP A 1063 20.94 -13.63 27.21
CA TRP A 1063 20.09 -14.28 26.20
C TRP A 1063 20.19 -13.60 24.83
N LYS A 1064 20.18 -12.27 24.77
CA LYS A 1064 20.45 -11.51 23.54
C LYS A 1064 21.83 -11.83 22.97
N LEU A 1065 22.87 -11.89 23.80
CA LEU A 1065 24.25 -12.25 23.40
C LEU A 1065 24.33 -13.68 22.86
N VAL A 1066 23.62 -14.63 23.48
CA VAL A 1066 23.49 -16.00 22.96
C VAL A 1066 22.86 -15.97 21.55
N LYS A 1067 21.69 -15.33 21.37
CA LYS A 1067 21.07 -15.17 20.04
C LYS A 1067 22.01 -14.50 19.02
N ARG A 1068 22.77 -13.47 19.42
CA ARG A 1068 23.79 -12.80 18.58
C ARG A 1068 24.95 -13.72 18.20
N ARG A 1069 25.37 -14.66 19.06
CA ARG A 1069 26.51 -15.57 18.80
C ARG A 1069 26.14 -16.91 18.15
N THR A 1070 24.97 -17.47 18.41
CA THR A 1070 24.55 -18.77 17.86
C THR A 1070 23.86 -18.66 16.51
N GLY A 1071 23.47 -17.46 16.09
CA GLY A 1071 22.62 -17.26 14.91
C GLY A 1071 21.18 -17.75 15.11
N TRP A 1072 20.78 -18.13 16.34
CA TRP A 1072 19.42 -18.64 16.59
C TRP A 1072 18.37 -17.61 16.19
N PHE A 1073 17.35 -18.08 15.46
CA PHE A 1073 16.27 -17.28 14.87
C PHE A 1073 16.73 -16.16 13.92
N ALA A 1074 17.98 -16.16 13.46
CA ALA A 1074 18.36 -15.34 12.32
C ALA A 1074 17.59 -15.85 11.08
N SER A 1075 17.14 -14.92 10.23
CA SER A 1075 16.71 -15.28 8.88
C SER A 1075 17.94 -15.41 7.98
N GLY A 1076 17.86 -16.15 6.88
CA GLY A 1076 19.02 -16.54 6.06
C GLY A 1076 19.82 -15.40 5.40
N GLU A 1077 19.45 -14.15 5.66
CA GLU A 1077 19.96 -12.93 5.01
C GLU A 1077 20.59 -11.93 6.00
N ASP A 1078 20.52 -12.19 7.33
CA ASP A 1078 21.09 -11.34 8.40
C ASP A 1078 22.63 -11.19 8.34
N TYR A 1079 23.31 -11.87 7.41
CA TYR A 1079 24.76 -11.81 7.17
C TYR A 1079 25.15 -10.99 5.92
N GLY A 1080 24.20 -10.32 5.25
CA GLY A 1080 24.45 -9.56 4.03
C GLY A 1080 25.26 -8.26 4.19
N GLY A 1081 25.31 -7.67 5.39
CA GLY A 1081 25.91 -6.34 5.62
C GLY A 1081 26.74 -6.21 6.90
N ALA A 1082 27.78 -5.39 6.83
CA ALA A 1082 28.51 -4.80 7.95
C ALA A 1082 29.07 -5.74 9.06
N THR A 1083 29.99 -6.65 8.70
CA THR A 1083 30.96 -7.20 9.66
C THR A 1083 32.31 -6.49 9.55
N VAL A 1084 32.40 -5.27 10.08
CA VAL A 1084 33.64 -4.47 10.11
C VAL A 1084 34.59 -4.94 11.22
N THR A 1085 35.02 -6.20 11.18
CA THR A 1085 36.23 -6.72 11.84
C THR A 1085 36.77 -7.92 11.07
N GLY A 1086 38.05 -7.88 10.69
CA GLY A 1086 38.67 -8.89 9.83
C GLY A 1086 39.02 -10.21 10.54
N PHE A 1087 38.04 -11.03 10.92
CA PHE A 1087 38.27 -12.39 11.44
C PHE A 1087 37.30 -13.44 10.86
N ARG A 1088 37.56 -13.87 9.63
CA ARG A 1088 36.73 -14.81 8.85
C ARG A 1088 36.88 -16.28 9.32
N ARG A 1089 36.44 -16.61 10.54
CA ARG A 1089 36.39 -18.01 11.03
C ARG A 1089 35.25 -18.79 10.36
N ARG A 1090 35.60 -19.52 9.30
CA ARG A 1090 34.72 -20.40 8.51
C ARG A 1090 34.35 -21.66 9.30
N TRP A 1091 33.11 -21.76 9.78
CA TRP A 1091 32.49 -23.00 10.28
C TRP A 1091 31.39 -23.47 9.31
N PRO A 1092 31.17 -24.78 9.12
CA PRO A 1092 30.09 -25.28 8.26
C PRO A 1092 28.71 -25.03 8.89
N SER A 1093 27.78 -24.49 8.10
CA SER A 1093 26.40 -24.26 8.50
C SER A 1093 25.57 -25.55 8.46
N HIS A 1094 25.41 -26.20 9.62
CA HIS A 1094 24.37 -27.22 9.81
C HIS A 1094 23.11 -26.54 10.38
N GLU A 1095 21.98 -26.66 9.68
CA GLU A 1095 20.68 -26.17 10.16
C GLU A 1095 20.17 -27.02 11.33
N LEU A 1096 20.51 -26.64 12.56
CA LEU A 1096 19.97 -27.25 13.78
C LEU A 1096 18.54 -26.74 14.07
N GLY A 1097 17.58 -27.20 13.27
CA GLY A 1097 16.16 -26.98 13.52
C GLY A 1097 15.72 -27.57 14.87
N LEU A 1098 14.87 -26.82 15.62
CA LEU A 1098 14.54 -27.14 17.02
C LEU A 1098 14.01 -28.58 17.27
N ARG A 1099 13.42 -29.22 16.25
CA ARG A 1099 12.95 -30.62 16.33
C ARG A 1099 14.06 -31.64 16.62
N GLN A 1100 15.34 -31.31 16.39
CA GLN A 1100 16.46 -32.21 16.69
C GLN A 1100 17.15 -31.88 18.02
N GLY A 1101 17.32 -30.59 18.36
CA GLY A 1101 18.20 -30.19 19.47
C GLY A 1101 17.78 -30.65 20.87
N PHE A 1102 16.49 -30.62 21.20
CA PHE A 1102 16.02 -30.76 22.59
C PHE A 1102 16.18 -32.18 23.18
N PHE A 1103 16.15 -33.22 22.34
CA PHE A 1103 16.28 -34.62 22.79
C PHE A 1103 17.72 -35.17 22.77
N THR A 1104 18.68 -34.47 22.15
CA THR A 1104 20.07 -34.97 22.05
C THR A 1104 20.88 -34.72 23.32
N PHE A 1105 20.54 -33.69 24.11
CA PHE A 1105 21.35 -33.24 25.25
C PHE A 1105 21.43 -34.26 26.40
N ALA A 1106 20.47 -35.18 26.49
CA ALA A 1106 20.42 -36.22 27.53
C ALA A 1106 21.34 -37.43 27.29
N ARG A 1107 22.11 -37.47 26.18
CA ARG A 1107 22.82 -38.70 25.74
C ARG A 1107 24.35 -38.59 25.65
N THR A 1108 24.94 -37.48 26.06
CA THR A 1108 26.39 -37.18 25.94
C THR A 1108 27.19 -37.27 27.25
N LEU A 1109 26.63 -37.86 28.31
CA LEU A 1109 27.30 -37.99 29.62
C LEU A 1109 27.68 -39.43 30.05
N THR A 1110 27.40 -40.45 29.24
CA THR A 1110 27.65 -41.86 29.61
C THR A 1110 28.24 -42.72 28.49
N ARG A 1111 29.57 -42.63 28.31
CA ARG A 1111 30.51 -43.78 28.18
C ARG A 1111 31.92 -43.30 27.81
N GLY A 1112 32.86 -43.46 28.73
CA GLY A 1112 34.28 -43.58 28.39
C GLY A 1112 34.65 -45.05 28.11
N SER A 1113 35.82 -45.24 27.49
CA SER A 1113 36.47 -46.55 27.24
C SER A 1113 35.68 -47.59 26.43
N GLU A 1114 36.15 -47.89 25.21
CA GLU A 1114 36.94 -49.11 24.97
C GLU A 1114 37.56 -49.10 23.55
N LYS A 1115 38.38 -50.11 23.22
CA LYS A 1115 39.11 -50.25 21.94
C LYS A 1115 38.64 -51.50 21.17
N SER A 1116 38.92 -51.46 19.86
CA SER A 1116 39.29 -52.61 19.00
C SER A 1116 38.20 -53.42 18.29
N ALA A 1117 38.62 -53.95 17.13
CA ALA A 1117 38.19 -55.16 16.41
C ALA A 1117 36.69 -55.40 16.07
N GLY A 1118 36.38 -55.35 14.77
CA GLY A 1118 36.17 -56.57 13.98
C GLY A 1118 34.80 -57.29 13.98
N GLY A 1119 34.27 -57.55 12.77
CA GLY A 1119 33.70 -58.87 12.45
C GLY A 1119 32.17 -59.03 12.26
N PHE A 1120 31.76 -59.07 10.98
CA PHE A 1120 30.98 -60.18 10.36
C PHE A 1120 29.46 -60.44 10.62
N ILE A 1121 28.80 -60.81 9.50
CA ILE A 1121 27.65 -61.74 9.30
C ILE A 1121 26.19 -61.25 9.57
N SER A 1122 25.62 -60.66 8.50
CA SER A 1122 24.32 -61.07 7.88
C SER A 1122 22.97 -60.72 8.59
N SER A 1123 21.79 -60.84 7.94
CA SER A 1123 21.46 -61.36 6.59
C SER A 1123 20.20 -60.70 5.96
N ARG A 1124 20.13 -60.70 4.60
CA ARG A 1124 18.92 -60.58 3.73
C ARG A 1124 18.11 -59.27 3.83
N SER A 1125 17.42 -58.76 2.80
CA SER A 1125 17.25 -59.05 1.34
C SER A 1125 16.45 -57.89 0.71
N SER A 1126 16.50 -57.50 -0.57
CA SER A 1126 17.30 -57.92 -1.75
C SER A 1126 16.96 -57.07 -3.00
N ILE A 1127 17.93 -56.81 -3.91
CA ILE A 1127 17.78 -56.62 -5.40
C ILE A 1127 17.00 -55.35 -5.87
N SER A 1128 17.30 -54.62 -6.97
CA SER A 1128 18.47 -54.30 -7.86
C SER A 1128 17.96 -53.23 -8.90
N GLY A 1129 18.67 -52.46 -9.74
CA GLY A 1129 20.08 -52.22 -10.11
C GLY A 1129 20.19 -50.78 -10.69
N ARG A 1130 21.24 -50.23 -11.35
CA ARG A 1130 22.52 -50.71 -11.94
C ARG A 1130 22.40 -51.52 -13.26
N GLU A 1131 23.13 -51.22 -14.35
CA GLU A 1131 24.09 -50.11 -14.64
C GLU A 1131 24.51 -49.99 -16.15
N MET A 1132 25.08 -48.83 -16.52
CA MET A 1132 26.15 -48.54 -17.51
C MET A 1132 26.30 -49.16 -18.94
N GLN A 1133 26.67 -48.25 -19.86
CA GLN A 1133 27.71 -48.33 -20.93
C GLN A 1133 27.53 -49.07 -22.28
N ARG A 1134 27.55 -48.24 -23.35
CA ARG A 1134 28.35 -48.33 -24.59
C ARG A 1134 28.65 -49.71 -25.23
N ARG A 1135 28.20 -49.90 -26.47
CA ARG A 1135 29.07 -50.23 -27.61
C ARG A 1135 28.44 -49.93 -28.98
N ASN A 1136 29.30 -49.60 -29.94
CA ASN A 1136 29.05 -49.63 -31.39
C ASN A 1136 28.72 -51.08 -31.84
N THR A 1137 28.12 -51.41 -32.99
CA THR A 1137 28.40 -50.92 -34.36
C THR A 1137 27.18 -51.00 -35.31
N GLU A 1138 27.34 -50.41 -36.50
CA GLU A 1138 26.74 -50.74 -37.81
C GLU A 1138 25.21 -50.96 -37.92
N ASN A 1139 24.48 -50.08 -38.62
CA ASN A 1139 24.28 -50.09 -40.09
C ASN A 1139 23.67 -51.39 -40.64
N GLU A 1140 22.35 -51.39 -40.84
CA GLU A 1140 21.82 -51.61 -42.20
C GLU A 1140 20.44 -50.94 -42.38
N THR A 1141 20.12 -50.55 -43.61
CA THR A 1141 18.89 -49.82 -43.98
C THR A 1141 17.96 -50.68 -44.82
N VAL A 1142 16.65 -50.60 -44.59
CA VAL A 1142 15.63 -50.69 -45.67
C VAL A 1142 14.30 -50.06 -45.21
N ARG A 1143 13.55 -49.49 -46.16
CA ARG A 1143 12.22 -48.85 -46.01
C ARG A 1143 11.15 -49.73 -46.71
N PRO A 1144 9.94 -49.23 -47.03
CA PRO A 1144 8.85 -48.63 -46.23
C PRO A 1144 7.53 -49.42 -46.37
N ALA A 1145 6.47 -48.97 -45.69
CA ALA A 1145 5.10 -48.95 -46.23
C ALA A 1145 4.25 -47.89 -45.49
N GLU A 1146 3.20 -47.39 -46.14
CA GLU A 1146 2.23 -46.41 -45.60
C GLU A 1146 0.86 -47.07 -45.33
N GLN A 1147 -0.12 -46.26 -44.89
CA GLN A 1147 -1.54 -46.57 -44.65
C GLN A 1147 -1.77 -47.37 -43.34
N VAL A 1148 -2.68 -46.96 -42.44
CA VAL A 1148 -3.87 -46.09 -42.57
C VAL A 1148 -3.76 -44.83 -41.70
#